data_AF-A0A6N7GG22-F1
#
_entry.id   AF-A0A6N7GG22-F1
#
_cell.length_a   1.000
_cell.length_b   1.000
_cell.length_c   1.000
_cell.angle_alpha   90.00
_cell.angle_beta   90.00
_cell.angle_gamma   90.00
#
_symmetry.space_group_name_H-M   'P 1'
#
loop_
_entity.id
_entity.type
_entity.pdbx_description
1 polymer ?
#
loop_
_entity_poly.entity_id
_entity_poly.type
_entity_poly.pdbx_seq_one_letter_code
_entity_poly.pdbx_strand_id
1 'polypeptide(L)'
;MITVQRWTGREARALRMSLRMGVREFASRLGIAPSAVSRWEKLGEQTQLRPETQQMLDTVLEHASAEAQQRFTVEISEATTPTVSMTTPIPAAISGHEESLRRDAATSHTASDRFDGPPRADDQSAAVISANQGSWRDVRRYLNRRRPALGRGAVGLYPDEARVGATALITRGGWMPERPIDLERVELGWRAGDLSARVRGDEPEVGRLLPLRVPGKQFDRYTSAVRYVDPPSLFENRPSYRLLDVSWQQGAGRLDFGLATYFDKLDVCEALGHEYAAAAIGASDGGGPGWHQLPLRALVVDPFDLASRVVVPAVTTLTIRVDHGQPSFLLHWRDPTRVATAGGMYDVIPAGEFQPSSVGRWDRVNDFNLWRNIVREFSEELLGAPEHDGSRGAPIDYDRWPLYQRLQAARQERRLTVTCLGVGLDALTLAATIMTAVVIDGSVFDEIFGEVVRVNAEGRTVTADDRSRAAKGILFTDDTVNRMLEHQPLASPGAACLHLAWAHRHELLSGARAWYAGTLGGVTIGSTNTAPDHDDPTPTAAAWRAVRGYQRERRGELTQQAANLYPDLPRVDGTTLLTRTGWLPSEPIPLNELTPLPVTGPDAHQSREELVAAAADLLPKIGEHRAATYAEALAAIERPRLLVDRPTYRLVAADLTASPPSIRAASGTYYDVLNIGEAAGHEYATHHRAGRRPSLADLPLRNRIGDPTDPGGRPVLVAITTLTIRYDRRAHDARLLVHWRDPAKVATNGGAYQLAPVGMFQPAGEAGDRWMVDLDLWRCIAREYSEELLGEPEIEDVVYERWPFYLDLEQARADGTCRPYLLGLGADPLTFATDLLTVVVFEAATFDRIFAGLVTSNAEGEFETLGPDGLLGAQFDRDEITRLAAPARMQPAGAATLHLAWHHRHTLLSN
;
A
#
# COMPACT_ATOMS: atom_id res chain seq x y z
N MET A 1 29.50 -31.55 13.43
CA MET A 1 28.73 -30.38 13.91
C MET A 1 29.68 -29.46 14.63
N ILE A 2 29.85 -28.23 14.14
CA ILE A 2 30.64 -27.19 14.81
C ILE A 2 29.65 -26.41 15.68
N THR A 3 29.80 -26.46 17.01
CA THR A 3 28.94 -25.72 17.93
C THR A 3 29.60 -24.40 18.27
N VAL A 4 29.04 -23.29 17.79
CA VAL A 4 29.49 -21.93 18.15
C VAL A 4 28.89 -21.58 19.51
N GLN A 5 29.74 -21.41 20.52
CA GLN A 5 29.29 -21.15 21.90
C GLN A 5 28.68 -19.76 22.09
N ARG A 6 29.05 -18.78 21.25
CA ARG A 6 28.56 -17.40 21.29
C ARG A 6 28.70 -16.74 19.93
N TRP A 7 27.61 -16.14 19.43
CA TRP A 7 27.64 -15.33 18.23
C TRP A 7 27.80 -13.83 18.56
N THR A 8 28.93 -13.26 18.14
CA THR A 8 29.18 -11.82 18.10
C THR A 8 29.27 -11.34 16.64
N GLY A 9 29.51 -10.04 16.45
CA GLY A 9 29.74 -9.46 15.13
C GLY A 9 30.96 -10.05 14.42
N ARG A 10 31.93 -10.58 15.18
CA ARG A 10 33.11 -11.27 14.67
C ARG A 10 32.74 -12.60 14.01
N GLU A 11 32.02 -13.47 14.73
CA GLU A 11 31.61 -14.78 14.18
C GLU A 11 30.64 -14.61 13.01
N ALA A 12 29.73 -13.64 13.08
CA ALA A 12 28.81 -13.34 11.97
C ALA A 12 29.56 -12.91 10.70
N ARG A 13 30.63 -12.10 10.83
CA ARG A 13 31.50 -11.72 9.71
C ARG A 13 32.26 -12.91 9.15
N ALA A 14 32.84 -13.75 10.01
CA ALA A 14 33.59 -14.93 9.61
C ALA A 14 32.69 -15.92 8.84
N LEU A 15 31.45 -16.14 9.30
CA LEU A 15 30.47 -16.96 8.58
C LEU A 15 30.17 -16.39 7.20
N ARG A 16 29.92 -15.08 7.10
CA ARG A 16 29.67 -14.42 5.81
C ARG A 16 30.85 -14.56 4.84
N MET A 17 32.07 -14.31 5.32
CA MET A 17 33.28 -14.40 4.52
C MET A 17 33.54 -15.84 4.07
N SER A 18 33.30 -16.81 4.93
CA SER A 18 33.37 -18.24 4.63
C SER A 18 32.34 -18.70 3.58
N LEU A 19 31.18 -18.04 3.52
CA LEU A 19 30.16 -18.21 2.47
C LEU A 19 30.43 -17.38 1.20
N ARG A 20 31.44 -16.50 1.20
CA ARG A 20 31.80 -15.57 0.11
C ARG A 20 30.67 -14.61 -0.31
N MET A 21 29.83 -14.21 0.65
CA MET A 21 28.68 -13.34 0.39
C MET A 21 28.97 -11.87 0.68
N GLY A 22 28.35 -10.99 -0.10
CA GLY A 22 28.26 -9.56 0.22
C GLY A 22 27.36 -9.33 1.45
N VAL A 23 27.48 -8.16 2.10
CA VAL A 23 26.65 -7.82 3.28
C VAL A 23 25.15 -7.87 2.97
N ARG A 24 24.74 -7.36 1.79
CA ARG A 24 23.34 -7.38 1.35
C ARG A 24 22.82 -8.80 1.09
N GLU A 25 23.63 -9.63 0.47
CA GLU A 25 23.32 -11.03 0.17
C GLU A 25 23.19 -11.88 1.44
N PHE A 26 24.12 -11.69 2.38
CA PHE A 26 24.08 -12.37 3.67
C PHE A 26 22.90 -11.92 4.54
N ALA A 27 22.58 -10.62 4.54
CA ALA A 27 21.41 -10.09 5.23
C ALA A 27 20.09 -10.61 4.64
N SER A 28 20.00 -10.71 3.31
CA SER A 28 18.85 -11.31 2.63
C SER A 28 18.69 -12.79 2.99
N ARG A 29 19.80 -13.55 3.10
CA ARG A 29 19.77 -14.96 3.50
C ARG A 29 19.33 -15.17 4.95
N LEU A 30 19.56 -14.19 5.82
CA LEU A 30 19.13 -14.19 7.21
C LEU A 30 17.73 -13.56 7.43
N GLY A 31 17.13 -12.95 6.41
CA GLY A 31 15.83 -12.28 6.53
C GLY A 31 15.87 -10.97 7.33
N ILE A 32 17.00 -10.27 7.35
CA ILE A 32 17.23 -9.06 8.16
C ILE A 32 17.72 -7.89 7.29
N ALA A 33 17.64 -6.67 7.84
CA ALA A 33 18.15 -5.48 7.15
C ALA A 33 19.69 -5.52 6.98
N PRO A 34 20.26 -5.13 5.82
CA PRO A 34 21.71 -5.07 5.62
C PRO A 34 22.44 -4.17 6.64
N SER A 35 21.77 -3.13 7.13
CA SER A 35 22.29 -2.23 8.17
C SER A 35 22.52 -2.94 9.51
N ALA A 36 21.74 -3.98 9.84
CA ALA A 36 21.94 -4.78 11.04
C ALA A 36 23.24 -5.58 10.95
N VAL A 37 23.49 -6.25 9.82
CA VAL A 37 24.74 -6.98 9.57
C VAL A 37 25.93 -6.02 9.57
N SER A 38 25.85 -4.89 8.88
CA SER A 38 26.90 -3.85 8.92
C SER A 38 27.19 -3.35 10.33
N ARG A 39 26.16 -3.16 11.16
CA ARG A 39 26.30 -2.74 12.55
C ARG A 39 26.98 -3.82 13.39
N TRP A 40 26.62 -5.09 13.21
CA TRP A 40 27.25 -6.19 13.94
C TRP A 40 28.74 -6.28 13.62
N GLU A 41 29.10 -6.28 12.33
CA GLU A 41 30.50 -6.35 11.93
C GLU A 41 31.31 -5.14 12.41
N LYS A 42 30.69 -3.95 12.44
CA LYS A 42 31.33 -2.73 12.96
C LYS A 42 31.59 -2.81 14.47
N LEU A 43 30.68 -3.43 15.23
CA LEU A 43 30.81 -3.59 16.68
C LEU A 43 31.64 -4.82 17.08
N GLY A 44 31.88 -5.75 16.16
CA GLY A 44 32.79 -6.90 16.35
C GLY A 44 32.43 -7.73 17.60
N GLU A 45 33.40 -7.95 18.48
CA GLU A 45 33.20 -8.72 19.72
C GLU A 45 32.35 -7.98 20.79
N GLN A 46 32.16 -6.66 20.63
CA GLN A 46 31.42 -5.83 21.59
C GLN A 46 29.90 -5.95 21.44
N THR A 47 29.41 -6.52 20.33
CA THR A 47 27.97 -6.80 20.15
C THR A 47 27.67 -8.23 20.55
N GLN A 48 26.68 -8.41 21.43
CA GLN A 48 26.08 -9.71 21.67
C GLN A 48 24.81 -9.83 20.84
N LEU A 49 24.76 -10.81 19.96
CA LEU A 49 23.60 -11.03 19.10
C LEU A 49 22.44 -11.63 19.91
N ARG A 50 21.21 -11.22 19.59
CA ARG A 50 20.00 -11.71 20.29
C ARG A 50 19.79 -13.20 20.01
N PRO A 51 19.17 -13.98 20.93
CA PRO A 51 19.00 -15.43 20.77
C PRO A 51 18.40 -15.86 19.42
N GLU A 52 17.38 -15.16 18.94
CA GLU A 52 16.74 -15.43 17.63
C GLU A 52 17.73 -15.29 16.46
N THR A 53 18.60 -14.27 16.50
CA THR A 53 19.65 -14.05 15.51
C THR A 53 20.73 -15.12 15.56
N GLN A 54 21.08 -15.59 16.77
CA GLN A 54 22.04 -16.69 16.92
C GLN A 54 21.49 -17.97 16.30
N GLN A 55 20.21 -18.27 16.51
CA GLN A 55 19.55 -19.43 15.90
C GLN A 55 19.52 -19.37 14.36
N MET A 56 19.31 -18.18 13.78
CA MET A 56 19.40 -17.98 12.34
C MET A 56 20.82 -18.25 11.81
N LEU A 57 21.84 -17.78 12.52
CA LEU A 57 23.25 -17.98 12.15
C LEU A 57 23.68 -19.44 12.31
N ASP A 58 23.21 -20.13 13.36
CA ASP A 58 23.40 -21.57 13.55
C ASP A 58 22.78 -22.37 12.39
N THR A 59 21.56 -22.01 11.99
CA THR A 59 20.88 -22.64 10.86
C THR A 59 21.66 -22.41 9.56
N VAL A 60 22.13 -21.19 9.30
CA VAL A 60 22.91 -20.88 8.10
C VAL A 60 24.25 -21.62 8.08
N LEU A 61 24.92 -21.76 9.24
CA LEU A 61 26.16 -22.52 9.37
C LEU A 61 25.92 -24.02 9.18
N GLU A 62 24.85 -24.57 9.74
CA GLU A 62 24.48 -25.99 9.61
C GLU A 62 24.19 -26.38 8.15
N HIS A 63 23.54 -25.50 7.40
CA HIS A 63 23.20 -25.69 5.98
C HIS A 63 24.31 -25.25 5.00
N ALA A 64 25.46 -24.77 5.49
CA ALA A 64 26.59 -24.41 4.65
C ALA A 64 27.30 -25.65 4.10
N SER A 65 27.97 -25.53 2.93
CA SER A 65 28.74 -26.66 2.37
C SER A 65 29.89 -27.07 3.30
N ALA A 66 30.36 -28.31 3.19
CA ALA A 66 31.48 -28.80 3.99
C ALA A 66 32.74 -27.92 3.85
N GLU A 67 33.00 -27.40 2.65
CA GLU A 67 34.12 -26.49 2.39
C GLU A 67 33.92 -25.11 3.06
N ALA A 68 32.69 -24.62 3.16
CA ALA A 68 32.38 -23.36 3.83
C ALA A 68 32.46 -23.49 5.36
N GLN A 69 32.00 -24.61 5.91
CA GLN A 69 32.14 -24.94 7.34
C GLN A 69 33.62 -25.08 7.74
N GLN A 70 34.44 -25.71 6.89
CA GLN A 70 35.87 -25.86 7.14
C GLN A 70 36.61 -24.51 7.11
N ARG A 71 36.28 -23.61 6.16
CA ARG A 71 36.82 -22.23 6.15
C ARG A 71 36.43 -21.48 7.42
N PHE A 72 35.17 -21.59 7.83
CA PHE A 72 34.68 -20.94 9.04
C PHE A 72 35.43 -21.42 10.28
N THR A 73 35.68 -22.74 10.41
CA THR A 73 36.49 -23.29 11.52
C THR A 73 37.91 -22.74 11.55
N VAL A 74 38.57 -22.62 10.39
CA VAL A 74 39.93 -22.07 10.32
C VAL A 74 39.93 -20.59 10.72
N GLU A 75 38.98 -19.81 10.21
CA GLU A 75 38.87 -18.36 10.42
C GLU A 75 38.60 -17.99 11.89
N ILE A 76 37.84 -18.82 12.62
CA ILE A 76 37.63 -18.62 14.07
C ILE A 76 38.76 -19.18 14.94
N SER A 77 39.52 -20.19 14.47
CA SER A 77 40.61 -20.81 15.23
C SER A 77 41.92 -20.03 15.17
N GLU A 78 42.27 -19.44 14.02
CA GLU A 78 43.51 -18.65 13.84
C GLU A 78 43.57 -17.39 14.72
N ALA A 79 42.42 -16.90 15.16
CA ALA A 79 42.31 -15.71 16.00
C ALA A 79 42.14 -16.01 17.50
N THR A 80 42.55 -17.21 17.96
CA THR A 80 42.55 -17.61 19.39
C THR A 80 43.95 -17.91 19.96
N THR A 81 45.04 -17.71 19.20
CA THR A 81 46.41 -17.94 19.73
C THR A 81 46.98 -16.65 20.37
N PRO A 82 47.33 -16.64 21.68
CA PRO A 82 47.98 -15.49 22.30
C PRO A 82 49.49 -15.47 21.97
N THR A 83 49.95 -14.40 21.34
CA THR A 83 51.38 -14.16 21.06
C THR A 83 52.10 -13.70 22.33
N VAL A 84 53.04 -14.51 22.82
CA VAL A 84 53.99 -14.13 23.88
C VAL A 84 55.21 -13.47 23.24
N SER A 85 55.52 -12.24 23.64
CA SER A 85 56.77 -11.53 23.32
C SER A 85 57.97 -12.18 24.03
N MET A 86 59.15 -12.23 23.38
CA MET A 86 60.50 -12.11 24.00
C MET A 86 61.60 -11.94 22.91
N THR A 87 62.14 -10.71 22.85
CA THR A 87 63.55 -10.26 22.77
C THR A 87 64.59 -10.90 21.80
N THR A 88 65.17 -10.02 20.97
CA THR A 88 66.45 -9.96 20.17
C THR A 88 67.69 -10.56 20.90
N PRO A 89 68.88 -10.89 20.27
CA PRO A 89 69.49 -10.29 19.05
C PRO A 89 70.38 -11.14 18.07
N ILE A 90 70.36 -10.73 16.78
CA ILE A 90 71.41 -10.44 15.74
C ILE A 90 72.87 -10.90 16.08
N PRO A 91 73.71 -11.50 15.17
CA PRO A 91 74.15 -10.86 13.90
C PRO A 91 74.62 -11.67 12.66
N ALA A 92 74.51 -10.96 11.51
CA ALA A 92 75.47 -10.77 10.40
C ALA A 92 75.69 -11.82 9.28
N ALA A 93 75.31 -11.38 8.07
CA ALA A 93 75.96 -11.49 6.75
C ALA A 93 76.13 -12.92 6.14
N ILE A 94 75.87 -13.21 4.85
CA ILE A 94 76.28 -12.53 3.60
C ILE A 94 75.34 -12.97 2.44
N SER A 95 74.91 -12.00 1.62
CA SER A 95 74.62 -12.03 0.17
C SER A 95 73.95 -13.24 -0.52
N GLY A 96 72.78 -12.97 -1.14
CA GLY A 96 72.64 -13.14 -2.60
C GLY A 96 71.39 -13.90 -3.10
N HIS A 97 70.54 -13.18 -3.85
CA HIS A 97 69.54 -13.67 -4.84
C HIS A 97 68.31 -14.37 -4.22
N GLU A 98 67.05 -14.06 -4.50
CA GLU A 98 66.34 -13.36 -5.58
C GLU A 98 64.93 -13.05 -5.02
N GLU A 99 64.43 -11.82 -5.14
CA GLU A 99 62.98 -11.58 -5.03
C GLU A 99 62.59 -10.27 -5.71
N SER A 100 61.76 -10.38 -6.75
CA SER A 100 60.91 -9.32 -7.27
C SER A 100 59.56 -9.93 -7.55
N LEU A 101 58.51 -9.17 -7.21
CA LEU A 101 57.07 -9.45 -7.27
C LEU A 101 56.50 -10.02 -5.96
N ARG A 102 55.69 -9.34 -5.16
CA ARG A 102 55.01 -8.04 -5.24
C ARG A 102 54.55 -7.72 -3.81
N ARG A 103 54.89 -6.56 -3.28
CA ARG A 103 53.91 -5.72 -2.59
C ARG A 103 54.44 -4.30 -2.41
N ASP A 104 53.45 -3.42 -2.37
CA ASP A 104 53.45 -2.07 -1.83
C ASP A 104 53.70 -0.95 -2.84
N ALA A 105 53.05 0.20 -2.72
CA ALA A 105 51.85 0.64 -2.04
C ALA A 105 51.83 2.15 -2.32
N ALA A 106 50.62 2.68 -2.42
CA ALA A 106 50.22 4.01 -1.95
C ALA A 106 51.02 5.25 -2.40
N THR A 107 50.26 6.11 -3.09
CA THR A 107 50.20 7.58 -2.96
C THR A 107 51.38 8.40 -3.49
N SER A 108 51.19 9.05 -4.64
CA SER A 108 50.63 10.42 -4.70
C SER A 108 50.45 10.91 -6.14
N HIS A 109 49.53 11.88 -6.28
CA HIS A 109 49.52 12.97 -7.27
C HIS A 109 48.82 12.84 -8.64
N THR A 110 47.92 13.82 -8.80
CA THR A 110 47.65 14.69 -9.96
C THR A 110 46.58 14.33 -10.97
N ALA A 111 45.88 15.39 -11.33
CA ALA A 111 44.76 15.50 -12.24
C ALA A 111 45.11 15.21 -13.71
N SER A 112 44.04 15.06 -14.49
CA SER A 112 43.95 15.05 -15.96
C SER A 112 44.70 13.93 -16.68
N ASP A 113 43.96 12.90 -17.07
CA ASP A 113 43.84 12.64 -18.51
C ASP A 113 42.54 11.90 -18.84
N ARG A 114 41.74 12.51 -19.73
CA ARG A 114 40.56 11.89 -20.34
C ARG A 114 41.06 10.87 -21.35
N PHE A 115 40.89 9.57 -21.08
CA PHE A 115 40.97 8.55 -22.11
C PHE A 115 39.61 8.49 -22.84
N ASP A 116 39.53 9.29 -23.90
CA ASP A 116 38.47 9.27 -24.92
C ASP A 116 38.80 8.17 -25.95
N GLY A 117 38.69 6.90 -25.53
CA GLY A 117 38.82 5.74 -26.40
C GLY A 117 37.46 5.07 -26.60
N PRO A 118 37.10 4.62 -27.82
CA PRO A 118 35.83 3.94 -28.04
C PRO A 118 35.76 2.69 -27.15
N PRO A 119 34.63 2.44 -26.46
CA PRO A 119 34.51 1.32 -25.53
C PRO A 119 34.82 -0.01 -26.26
N ARG A 120 35.53 -0.92 -25.59
CA ARG A 120 35.84 -2.25 -26.14
C ARG A 120 34.55 -2.95 -26.56
N ALA A 121 34.59 -3.75 -27.63
CA ALA A 121 33.41 -4.42 -28.19
C ALA A 121 32.61 -5.24 -27.16
N ASP A 122 33.29 -5.81 -26.16
CA ASP A 122 32.67 -6.56 -25.06
C ASP A 122 31.91 -5.66 -24.07
N ASP A 123 32.43 -4.45 -23.77
CA ASP A 123 31.78 -3.47 -22.90
C ASP A 123 30.55 -2.85 -23.58
N GLN A 124 30.63 -2.58 -24.88
CA GLN A 124 29.49 -2.13 -25.68
C GLN A 124 28.38 -3.19 -25.72
N SER A 125 28.76 -4.46 -25.91
CA SER A 125 27.82 -5.58 -25.94
C SER A 125 27.10 -5.76 -24.60
N ALA A 126 27.82 -5.63 -23.47
CA ALA A 126 27.23 -5.70 -22.13
C ALA A 126 26.27 -4.52 -21.86
N ALA A 127 26.63 -3.30 -22.28
CA ALA A 127 25.77 -2.12 -22.13
C ALA A 127 24.47 -2.24 -22.94
N VAL A 128 24.53 -2.74 -24.17
CA VAL A 128 23.34 -2.97 -25.02
C VAL A 128 22.41 -4.00 -24.41
N ILE A 129 22.95 -5.11 -23.89
CA ILE A 129 22.13 -6.13 -23.20
C ILE A 129 21.48 -5.54 -21.95
N SER A 130 22.23 -4.81 -21.13
CA SER A 130 21.72 -4.20 -19.91
C SER A 130 20.61 -3.18 -20.17
N ALA A 131 20.77 -2.32 -21.19
CA ALA A 131 19.76 -1.36 -21.60
C ALA A 131 18.49 -2.07 -22.11
N ASN A 132 18.63 -3.08 -22.97
CA ASN A 132 17.49 -3.84 -23.49
C ASN A 132 16.73 -4.59 -22.38
N GLN A 133 17.45 -5.23 -21.44
CA GLN A 133 16.86 -5.84 -20.25
C GLN A 133 16.23 -4.79 -19.31
N GLY A 134 16.78 -3.58 -19.27
CA GLY A 134 16.17 -2.42 -18.59
C GLY A 134 14.80 -2.09 -19.16
N SER A 135 14.72 -1.82 -20.46
CA SER A 135 13.45 -1.51 -21.13
C SER A 135 12.40 -2.60 -20.96
N TRP A 136 12.80 -3.88 -21.06
CA TRP A 136 11.88 -5.00 -20.83
C TRP A 136 11.31 -5.03 -19.39
N ARG A 137 12.14 -4.73 -18.38
CA ARG A 137 11.67 -4.59 -16.98
C ARG A 137 10.72 -3.43 -16.82
N ASP A 138 10.95 -2.32 -17.52
CA ASP A 138 10.08 -1.14 -17.44
C ASP A 138 8.69 -1.43 -18.03
N VAL A 139 8.61 -2.16 -19.14
CA VAL A 139 7.32 -2.64 -19.67
C VAL A 139 6.62 -3.55 -18.65
N ARG A 140 7.35 -4.48 -18.02
CA ARG A 140 6.76 -5.39 -17.01
C ARG A 140 6.27 -4.63 -15.77
N ARG A 141 7.02 -3.62 -15.31
CA ARG A 141 6.59 -2.72 -14.22
C ARG A 141 5.36 -1.92 -14.61
N TYR A 142 5.30 -1.41 -15.83
CA TYR A 142 4.13 -0.71 -16.36
C TYR A 142 2.90 -1.63 -16.42
N LEU A 143 3.05 -2.85 -16.95
CA LEU A 143 2.02 -3.88 -16.96
C LEU A 143 1.45 -4.12 -15.55
N ASN A 144 2.32 -4.35 -14.57
CA ASN A 144 1.89 -4.64 -13.20
C ASN A 144 1.20 -3.44 -12.54
N ARG A 145 1.72 -2.22 -12.71
CA ARG A 145 1.13 -0.99 -12.12
C ARG A 145 -0.19 -0.56 -12.77
N ARG A 146 -0.38 -0.84 -14.06
CA ARG A 146 -1.53 -0.36 -14.85
C ARG A 146 -2.52 -1.47 -15.21
N ARG A 147 -2.38 -2.67 -14.64
CA ARG A 147 -3.14 -3.87 -15.00
C ARG A 147 -4.67 -3.64 -15.08
N PRO A 148 -5.36 -2.97 -14.13
CA PRO A 148 -6.79 -2.69 -14.26
C PRO A 148 -7.15 -1.83 -15.49
N ALA A 149 -6.35 -0.80 -15.76
CA ALA A 149 -6.58 0.10 -16.89
C ALA A 149 -6.30 -0.61 -18.23
N LEU A 150 -5.23 -1.40 -18.28
CA LEU A 150 -4.89 -2.22 -19.45
C LEU A 150 -5.96 -3.29 -19.71
N GLY A 151 -6.52 -3.91 -18.67
CA GLY A 151 -7.66 -4.83 -18.78
C GLY A 151 -8.91 -4.16 -19.37
N ARG A 152 -9.27 -2.98 -18.88
CA ARG A 152 -10.38 -2.18 -19.44
C ARG A 152 -10.13 -1.74 -20.89
N GLY A 153 -8.88 -1.54 -21.29
CA GLY A 153 -8.55 -1.32 -22.69
C GLY A 153 -8.72 -2.60 -23.52
N ALA A 154 -8.14 -3.70 -23.03
CA ALA A 154 -8.06 -4.96 -23.76
C ALA A 154 -9.43 -5.63 -23.95
N VAL A 155 -10.39 -5.40 -23.05
CA VAL A 155 -11.78 -5.87 -23.23
C VAL A 155 -12.45 -5.25 -24.46
N GLY A 156 -12.03 -4.05 -24.87
CA GLY A 156 -12.48 -3.38 -26.09
C GLY A 156 -12.11 -4.11 -27.39
N LEU A 157 -11.18 -5.07 -27.36
CA LEU A 157 -10.83 -5.91 -28.51
C LEU A 157 -11.88 -6.98 -28.82
N TYR A 158 -12.79 -7.26 -27.86
CA TYR A 158 -13.78 -8.32 -27.95
C TYR A 158 -15.20 -7.73 -28.06
N PRO A 159 -16.13 -8.44 -28.73
CA PRO A 159 -17.50 -7.97 -28.91
C PRO A 159 -18.22 -7.83 -27.56
N ASP A 160 -19.20 -6.94 -27.49
CA ASP A 160 -19.93 -6.63 -26.26
C ASP A 160 -20.62 -7.88 -25.68
N GLU A 161 -21.11 -8.79 -26.53
CA GLU A 161 -21.77 -10.04 -26.08
C GLU A 161 -20.82 -11.01 -25.36
N ALA A 162 -19.51 -10.87 -25.58
CA ALA A 162 -18.50 -11.68 -24.91
C ALA A 162 -18.10 -11.11 -23.55
N ARG A 163 -18.54 -9.90 -23.16
CA ARG A 163 -18.11 -9.24 -21.93
C ARG A 163 -18.98 -9.64 -20.74
N VAL A 164 -18.37 -9.87 -19.58
CA VAL A 164 -19.09 -10.13 -18.33
C VAL A 164 -19.40 -8.80 -17.65
N GLY A 165 -20.58 -8.26 -17.92
CA GLY A 165 -21.02 -6.98 -17.38
C GLY A 165 -20.06 -5.83 -17.76
N ALA A 166 -19.77 -4.95 -16.80
CA ALA A 166 -18.81 -3.85 -16.98
C ALA A 166 -17.35 -4.24 -16.64
N THR A 167 -17.06 -5.54 -16.48
CA THR A 167 -15.74 -6.02 -16.04
C THR A 167 -14.78 -6.22 -17.21
N ALA A 168 -13.49 -6.43 -16.91
CA ALA A 168 -12.48 -6.78 -17.92
C ALA A 168 -12.44 -8.29 -18.23
N LEU A 169 -13.44 -9.06 -17.79
CA LEU A 169 -13.53 -10.50 -18.05
C LEU A 169 -14.39 -10.77 -19.27
N ILE A 170 -13.95 -11.71 -20.11
CA ILE A 170 -14.70 -12.20 -21.27
C ILE A 170 -15.13 -13.65 -21.09
N THR A 171 -16.26 -14.01 -21.68
CA THR A 171 -16.83 -15.35 -21.71
C THR A 171 -17.55 -15.59 -23.04
N ARG A 172 -18.09 -16.79 -23.25
CA ARG A 172 -18.92 -17.11 -24.41
C ARG A 172 -20.21 -17.82 -24.01
N GLY A 173 -21.16 -17.86 -24.93
CA GLY A 173 -22.33 -18.73 -24.80
C GLY A 173 -21.91 -20.18 -24.53
N GLY A 174 -22.49 -20.79 -23.49
CA GLY A 174 -22.14 -22.13 -23.04
C GLY A 174 -20.95 -22.22 -22.07
N TRP A 175 -20.32 -21.11 -21.69
CA TRP A 175 -19.34 -21.05 -20.59
C TRP A 175 -19.88 -20.42 -19.29
N MET A 176 -21.02 -19.74 -19.36
CA MET A 176 -21.81 -19.31 -18.21
C MET A 176 -23.06 -20.19 -18.09
N PRO A 177 -23.38 -20.74 -16.91
CA PRO A 177 -24.70 -21.30 -16.65
C PRO A 177 -25.74 -20.16 -16.54
N GLU A 178 -27.00 -20.44 -16.86
CA GLU A 178 -28.09 -19.45 -16.75
C GLU A 178 -28.34 -19.00 -15.30
N ARG A 179 -28.01 -19.87 -14.35
CA ARG A 179 -28.16 -19.69 -12.90
C ARG A 179 -26.98 -20.32 -12.18
N PRO A 180 -26.61 -19.86 -10.98
CA PRO A 180 -25.56 -20.50 -10.19
C PRO A 180 -25.84 -21.99 -9.99
N ILE A 181 -24.83 -22.81 -10.21
CA ILE A 181 -24.93 -24.27 -10.07
C ILE A 181 -24.24 -24.68 -8.78
N ASP A 182 -24.87 -25.54 -7.97
CA ASP A 182 -24.20 -26.15 -6.82
C ASP A 182 -22.92 -26.86 -7.28
N LEU A 183 -21.79 -26.58 -6.63
CA LEU A 183 -20.48 -27.13 -7.02
C LEU A 183 -20.48 -28.67 -7.07
N GLU A 184 -21.33 -29.34 -6.29
CA GLU A 184 -21.48 -30.81 -6.34
C GLU A 184 -22.07 -31.32 -7.66
N ARG A 185 -22.75 -30.46 -8.42
CA ARG A 185 -23.29 -30.77 -9.76
C ARG A 185 -22.33 -30.44 -10.88
N VAL A 186 -21.10 -30.06 -10.56
CA VAL A 186 -20.02 -29.83 -11.53
C VAL A 186 -19.12 -31.06 -11.55
N GLU A 187 -19.24 -31.85 -12.61
CA GLU A 187 -18.41 -33.04 -12.81
C GLU A 187 -17.05 -32.66 -13.43
N LEU A 188 -15.97 -33.24 -12.91
CA LEU A 188 -14.63 -33.10 -13.48
C LEU A 188 -14.27 -34.36 -14.28
N GLY A 189 -14.06 -34.20 -15.58
CA GLY A 189 -13.61 -35.28 -16.45
C GLY A 189 -12.10 -35.25 -16.66
N TRP A 190 -11.47 -36.42 -16.71
CA TRP A 190 -10.04 -36.55 -17.02
C TRP A 190 -9.84 -37.07 -18.45
N ARG A 191 -9.00 -36.39 -19.23
CA ARG A 191 -8.58 -36.81 -20.56
C ARG A 191 -7.07 -37.01 -20.59
N ALA A 192 -6.66 -38.27 -20.76
CA ALA A 192 -5.26 -38.64 -20.98
C ALA A 192 -4.94 -38.63 -22.49
N GLY A 193 -3.71 -38.25 -22.86
CA GLY A 193 -3.25 -38.30 -24.24
C GLY A 193 -2.27 -37.17 -24.57
N ASP A 194 -1.82 -37.12 -25.83
CA ASP A 194 -1.11 -35.95 -26.36
C ASP A 194 -2.10 -34.79 -26.50
N LEU A 195 -1.89 -33.76 -25.70
CA LEU A 195 -2.67 -32.54 -25.67
C LEU A 195 -1.80 -31.40 -26.18
N SER A 196 -1.15 -31.57 -27.33
CA SER A 196 -0.34 -30.50 -27.91
C SER A 196 -1.18 -29.24 -28.16
N ALA A 197 -0.63 -28.08 -27.79
CA ALA A 197 -1.20 -26.77 -28.04
C ALA A 197 -0.61 -26.19 -29.34
N ARG A 198 -1.41 -25.43 -30.10
CA ARG A 198 -0.94 -24.78 -31.33
C ARG A 198 -0.02 -23.59 -31.03
N VAL A 199 -0.33 -22.84 -29.98
CA VAL A 199 0.47 -21.73 -29.44
C VAL A 199 1.08 -22.17 -28.11
N ARG A 200 2.41 -22.19 -28.03
CA ARG A 200 3.19 -22.75 -26.91
C ARG A 200 4.08 -21.72 -26.22
N GLY A 201 4.23 -20.52 -26.78
CA GLY A 201 5.12 -19.51 -26.25
C GLY A 201 6.57 -19.63 -26.74
N ASP A 202 6.81 -20.35 -27.86
CA ASP A 202 8.11 -20.39 -28.58
C ASP A 202 8.04 -19.81 -30.00
N GLU A 203 6.90 -19.18 -30.33
CA GLU A 203 6.67 -18.60 -31.64
C GLU A 203 7.57 -17.38 -31.88
N PRO A 204 7.93 -17.08 -33.14
CA PRO A 204 8.75 -15.91 -33.48
C PRO A 204 8.18 -14.58 -32.95
N GLU A 205 6.86 -14.46 -32.84
CA GLU A 205 6.14 -13.33 -32.28
C GLU A 205 6.50 -13.12 -30.80
N VAL A 206 6.60 -14.19 -30.01
CA VAL A 206 7.08 -14.13 -28.63
C VAL A 206 8.53 -13.70 -28.59
N GLY A 207 9.38 -14.29 -29.46
CA GLY A 207 10.80 -13.97 -29.54
C GLY A 207 11.06 -12.46 -29.60
N ARG A 208 10.30 -11.73 -30.43
CA ARG A 208 10.41 -10.26 -30.57
C ARG A 208 10.14 -9.48 -29.29
N LEU A 209 9.37 -10.03 -28.35
CA LEU A 209 9.04 -9.41 -27.06
C LEU A 209 10.12 -9.69 -26.00
N LEU A 210 10.97 -10.69 -26.19
CA LEU A 210 11.90 -11.15 -25.17
C LEU A 210 13.18 -10.30 -25.14
N PRO A 211 13.78 -10.10 -23.96
CA PRO A 211 15.01 -9.35 -23.86
C PRO A 211 16.19 -10.16 -24.39
N LEU A 212 17.28 -9.48 -24.72
CA LEU A 212 18.55 -10.09 -25.08
C LEU A 212 19.13 -10.86 -23.89
N ARG A 213 19.52 -12.11 -24.14
CA ARG A 213 20.27 -12.94 -23.19
C ARG A 213 21.77 -12.80 -23.41
N VAL A 214 22.19 -12.80 -24.67
CA VAL A 214 23.57 -12.59 -25.14
C VAL A 214 23.52 -11.71 -26.40
N PRO A 215 24.66 -11.18 -26.90
CA PRO A 215 24.64 -10.30 -28.07
C PRO A 215 23.95 -10.98 -29.26
N GLY A 216 22.93 -10.31 -29.81
CA GLY A 216 22.17 -10.79 -30.96
C GLY A 216 21.24 -11.98 -30.71
N LYS A 217 21.07 -12.46 -29.46
CA LYS A 217 20.19 -13.59 -29.14
C LYS A 217 19.32 -13.32 -27.91
N GLN A 218 18.00 -13.39 -28.11
CA GLN A 218 16.98 -13.25 -27.07
C GLN A 218 16.84 -14.53 -26.24
N PHE A 219 16.10 -14.45 -25.13
CA PHE A 219 15.63 -15.65 -24.44
C PHE A 219 14.68 -16.46 -25.35
N ASP A 220 14.58 -17.77 -25.12
CA ASP A 220 13.72 -18.66 -25.92
C ASP A 220 12.28 -18.76 -25.36
N ARG A 221 12.07 -18.33 -24.11
CA ARG A 221 10.79 -18.40 -23.38
C ARG A 221 10.59 -17.17 -22.49
N TYR A 222 9.34 -16.75 -22.29
CA TYR A 222 9.00 -15.63 -21.42
C TYR A 222 9.34 -15.90 -19.95
N THR A 223 9.01 -17.08 -19.45
CA THR A 223 9.33 -17.53 -18.09
C THR A 223 10.84 -17.58 -17.84
N SER A 224 11.64 -17.89 -18.86
CA SER A 224 13.10 -17.80 -18.79
C SER A 224 13.56 -16.35 -18.64
N ALA A 225 13.02 -15.43 -19.43
CA ALA A 225 13.32 -14.00 -19.29
C ALA A 225 12.97 -13.49 -17.88
N VAL A 226 11.78 -13.82 -17.35
CA VAL A 226 11.37 -13.49 -15.97
C VAL A 226 12.39 -14.01 -14.96
N ARG A 227 12.73 -15.31 -15.01
CA ARG A 227 13.67 -15.92 -14.05
C ARG A 227 15.04 -15.25 -14.02
N TYR A 228 15.56 -14.80 -15.17
CA TYR A 228 16.92 -14.26 -15.24
C TYR A 228 16.99 -12.73 -15.13
N VAL A 229 15.95 -12.03 -15.57
CA VAL A 229 15.96 -10.57 -15.68
C VAL A 229 15.18 -9.90 -14.54
N ASP A 230 14.10 -10.53 -14.05
CA ASP A 230 13.21 -9.96 -13.03
C ASP A 230 12.57 -11.04 -12.14
N PRO A 231 13.38 -11.82 -11.38
CA PRO A 231 12.90 -12.99 -10.66
C PRO A 231 11.99 -12.61 -9.48
N PRO A 232 10.80 -13.23 -9.35
CA PRO A 232 9.99 -13.15 -8.13
C PRO A 232 10.60 -13.98 -6.99
N SER A 233 10.12 -13.75 -5.76
CA SER A 233 10.51 -14.49 -4.55
C SER A 233 10.12 -15.98 -4.61
N LEU A 234 8.95 -16.30 -5.16
CA LEU A 234 8.47 -17.66 -5.44
C LEU A 234 8.16 -17.79 -6.93
N PHE A 235 8.88 -18.66 -7.64
CA PHE A 235 8.72 -18.84 -9.09
C PHE A 235 9.09 -20.27 -9.52
N GLU A 236 8.12 -21.16 -9.35
CA GLU A 236 8.28 -22.59 -9.58
C GLU A 236 7.38 -23.10 -10.69
N ASN A 237 7.89 -24.07 -11.45
CA ASN A 237 7.10 -24.71 -12.48
C ASN A 237 6.42 -25.96 -11.91
N ARG A 238 5.14 -25.83 -11.54
CA ARG A 238 4.35 -26.91 -10.95
C ARG A 238 3.46 -27.59 -11.99
N PRO A 239 3.12 -28.89 -11.83
CA PRO A 239 2.04 -29.49 -12.58
C PRO A 239 0.73 -28.73 -12.33
N SER A 240 -0.11 -28.59 -13.35
CA SER A 240 -1.40 -27.89 -13.24
C SER A 240 -2.46 -28.57 -14.08
N TYR A 241 -3.73 -28.45 -13.68
CA TYR A 241 -4.83 -29.04 -14.42
C TYR A 241 -5.20 -28.12 -15.60
N ARG A 242 -4.98 -28.60 -16.81
CA ARG A 242 -5.31 -27.86 -18.04
C ARG A 242 -6.77 -28.08 -18.39
N LEU A 243 -7.54 -27.01 -18.53
CA LEU A 243 -8.91 -27.05 -19.00
C LEU A 243 -8.96 -27.34 -20.51
N LEU A 244 -9.79 -28.30 -20.91
CA LEU A 244 -9.94 -28.78 -22.29
C LEU A 244 -11.35 -28.61 -22.84
N ASP A 245 -12.37 -28.66 -21.98
CA ASP A 245 -13.75 -28.44 -22.37
C ASP A 245 -14.58 -27.89 -21.21
N VAL A 246 -15.64 -27.15 -21.55
CA VAL A 246 -16.61 -26.58 -20.62
C VAL A 246 -18.01 -26.81 -21.20
N SER A 247 -18.87 -27.46 -20.44
CA SER A 247 -20.27 -27.66 -20.83
C SER A 247 -21.21 -27.48 -19.64
N TRP A 248 -22.36 -26.85 -19.91
CA TRP A 248 -23.43 -26.67 -18.94
C TRP A 248 -24.73 -27.24 -19.54
N GLN A 249 -25.43 -28.10 -18.80
CA GLN A 249 -26.71 -28.68 -19.22
C GLN A 249 -27.65 -28.82 -18.04
N GLN A 250 -28.88 -28.33 -18.17
CA GLN A 250 -30.00 -28.57 -17.25
C GLN A 250 -29.66 -28.41 -15.74
N GLY A 251 -28.89 -27.37 -15.38
CA GLY A 251 -28.52 -27.09 -13.98
C GLY A 251 -27.39 -27.97 -13.42
N ALA A 252 -26.63 -28.62 -14.30
CA ALA A 252 -25.38 -29.32 -14.03
C ALA A 252 -24.28 -28.86 -14.99
N GLY A 253 -23.03 -29.12 -14.64
CA GLY A 253 -21.86 -28.75 -15.42
C GLY A 253 -20.87 -29.87 -15.56
N ARG A 254 -20.07 -29.83 -16.62
CA ARG A 254 -18.91 -30.70 -16.80
C ARG A 254 -17.73 -29.90 -17.32
N LEU A 255 -16.59 -30.08 -16.66
CA LEU A 255 -15.30 -29.51 -17.02
C LEU A 255 -14.32 -30.65 -17.29
N ASP A 256 -13.80 -30.77 -18.51
CA ASP A 256 -12.82 -31.79 -18.85
C ASP A 256 -11.40 -31.21 -18.76
N PHE A 257 -10.48 -31.95 -18.13
CA PHE A 257 -9.11 -31.55 -17.88
C PHE A 257 -8.09 -32.56 -18.39
N GLY A 258 -6.90 -32.05 -18.70
CA GLY A 258 -5.66 -32.80 -18.82
C GLY A 258 -4.58 -32.23 -17.92
N LEU A 259 -3.32 -32.58 -18.19
CA LEU A 259 -2.18 -32.06 -17.43
C LEU A 259 -1.35 -31.09 -18.28
N ALA A 260 -0.90 -30.00 -17.66
CA ALA A 260 0.13 -29.12 -18.18
C ALA A 260 1.02 -28.66 -17.00
N THR A 261 1.86 -27.66 -17.24
CA THR A 261 2.64 -27.00 -16.20
C THR A 261 2.29 -25.51 -16.09
N TYR A 262 2.55 -24.92 -14.94
CA TYR A 262 2.32 -23.50 -14.69
C TYR A 262 3.07 -22.60 -15.69
N PHE A 263 4.28 -22.99 -16.10
CA PHE A 263 5.06 -22.22 -17.07
C PHE A 263 4.48 -22.29 -18.48
N ASP A 264 3.84 -23.40 -18.87
CA ASP A 264 3.13 -23.49 -20.16
C ASP A 264 2.01 -22.44 -20.27
N LYS A 265 1.36 -22.10 -19.14
CA LYS A 265 0.39 -21.00 -19.05
C LYS A 265 1.10 -19.64 -19.20
N LEU A 266 2.12 -19.39 -18.38
CA LEU A 266 2.79 -18.09 -18.32
C LEU A 266 3.50 -17.70 -19.61
N ASP A 267 4.11 -18.67 -20.31
CA ASP A 267 4.84 -18.45 -21.56
C ASP A 267 3.94 -17.89 -22.68
N VAL A 268 2.62 -18.06 -22.56
CA VAL A 268 1.62 -17.46 -23.46
C VAL A 268 0.88 -16.32 -22.78
N CYS A 269 0.20 -16.58 -21.65
CA CYS A 269 -0.76 -15.63 -21.07
C CYS A 269 -0.10 -14.35 -20.56
N GLU A 270 1.05 -14.45 -19.90
CA GLU A 270 1.74 -13.27 -19.38
C GLU A 270 2.50 -12.56 -20.51
N ALA A 271 2.97 -13.28 -21.52
CA ALA A 271 3.53 -12.69 -22.74
C ALA A 271 2.49 -11.86 -23.52
N LEU A 272 1.23 -12.31 -23.57
CA LEU A 272 0.11 -11.53 -24.16
C LEU A 272 -0.15 -10.23 -23.40
N GLY A 273 -0.10 -10.28 -22.06
CA GLY A 273 -0.19 -9.07 -21.23
C GLY A 273 0.98 -8.12 -21.47
N HIS A 274 2.19 -8.66 -21.60
CA HIS A 274 3.40 -7.89 -21.89
C HIS A 274 3.34 -7.23 -23.28
N GLU A 275 2.90 -7.96 -24.31
CA GLU A 275 2.70 -7.42 -25.65
C GLU A 275 1.74 -6.22 -25.63
N TYR A 276 0.58 -6.38 -24.97
CA TYR A 276 -0.40 -5.32 -24.88
C TYR A 276 0.15 -4.10 -24.14
N ALA A 277 0.88 -4.31 -23.05
CA ALA A 277 1.55 -3.24 -22.30
C ALA A 277 2.62 -2.52 -23.14
N ALA A 278 3.46 -3.26 -23.87
CA ALA A 278 4.47 -2.69 -24.76
C ALA A 278 3.83 -1.82 -25.85
N ALA A 279 2.75 -2.31 -26.47
CA ALA A 279 2.01 -1.57 -27.49
C ALA A 279 1.32 -0.32 -26.91
N ALA A 280 0.80 -0.40 -25.68
CA ALA A 280 0.15 0.72 -25.01
C ALA A 280 1.13 1.85 -24.66
N ILE A 281 2.38 1.53 -24.29
CA ILE A 281 3.43 2.53 -24.05
C ILE A 281 3.76 3.31 -25.33
N GLY A 282 3.71 2.65 -26.49
CA GLY A 282 3.99 3.26 -27.79
C GLY A 282 2.82 4.00 -28.44
N ALA A 283 1.59 3.89 -27.89
CA ALA A 283 0.40 4.51 -28.46
C ALA A 283 0.24 5.97 -27.96
N SER A 284 0.22 6.93 -28.90
CA SER A 284 0.11 8.37 -28.61
C SER A 284 -1.32 8.88 -28.42
N ASP A 285 -2.32 8.08 -28.80
CA ASP A 285 -3.74 8.46 -28.83
C ASP A 285 -4.57 7.58 -27.88
N GLY A 286 -5.49 8.18 -27.13
CA GLY A 286 -6.23 7.56 -26.02
C GLY A 286 -7.18 6.38 -26.32
N GLY A 287 -7.09 5.77 -27.50
CA GLY A 287 -7.72 4.49 -27.83
C GLY A 287 -6.67 3.38 -27.76
N GLY A 288 -6.84 2.38 -26.89
CA GLY A 288 -5.83 1.34 -26.64
C GLY A 288 -5.34 0.57 -27.88
N PRO A 289 -4.27 -0.25 -27.77
CA PRO A 289 -3.67 -0.97 -28.88
C PRO A 289 -4.65 -1.75 -29.75
N GLY A 290 -4.55 -1.61 -31.07
CA GLY A 290 -5.33 -2.38 -32.04
C GLY A 290 -4.67 -3.71 -32.43
N TRP A 291 -5.43 -4.62 -33.04
CA TRP A 291 -4.96 -5.96 -33.46
C TRP A 291 -3.67 -5.96 -34.29
N HIS A 292 -3.44 -4.94 -35.12
CA HIS A 292 -2.22 -4.83 -35.94
C HIS A 292 -0.93 -4.62 -35.11
N GLN A 293 -1.06 -4.18 -33.86
CA GLN A 293 0.05 -3.96 -32.91
C GLN A 293 0.26 -5.17 -31.98
N LEU A 294 -0.58 -6.21 -32.11
CA LEU A 294 -0.63 -7.35 -31.19
C LEU A 294 -0.45 -8.69 -31.95
N PRO A 295 0.70 -8.91 -32.63
CA PRO A 295 0.93 -10.10 -33.45
C PRO A 295 0.88 -11.43 -32.67
N LEU A 296 1.40 -11.51 -31.44
CA LEU A 296 1.27 -12.70 -30.59
C LEU A 296 -0.19 -12.96 -30.25
N ARG A 297 -0.94 -11.93 -29.85
CA ARG A 297 -2.38 -12.07 -29.59
C ARG A 297 -3.15 -12.51 -30.83
N ALA A 298 -2.77 -12.05 -32.02
CA ALA A 298 -3.40 -12.44 -33.27
C ALA A 298 -3.22 -13.94 -33.60
N LEU A 299 -2.24 -14.64 -33.01
CA LEU A 299 -2.13 -16.11 -33.12
C LEU A 299 -3.25 -16.83 -32.36
N VAL A 300 -3.82 -16.21 -31.32
CA VAL A 300 -4.96 -16.73 -30.56
C VAL A 300 -6.26 -16.13 -31.13
N VAL A 301 -6.63 -16.58 -32.33
CA VAL A 301 -7.77 -16.05 -33.10
C VAL A 301 -9.09 -16.14 -32.33
N ASP A 302 -9.39 -17.32 -31.78
CA ASP A 302 -10.53 -17.51 -30.86
C ASP A 302 -9.97 -17.78 -29.45
N PRO A 303 -10.15 -16.85 -28.49
CA PRO A 303 -9.65 -17.04 -27.12
C PRO A 303 -10.33 -18.20 -26.38
N PHE A 304 -11.51 -18.65 -26.86
CA PHE A 304 -12.29 -19.73 -26.28
C PHE A 304 -12.00 -21.11 -26.88
N ASP A 305 -11.18 -21.20 -27.94
CA ASP A 305 -10.65 -22.48 -28.42
C ASP A 305 -9.55 -22.98 -27.47
N LEU A 306 -9.93 -23.85 -26.53
CA LEU A 306 -9.04 -24.42 -25.51
C LEU A 306 -7.94 -25.34 -26.09
N ALA A 307 -8.07 -25.76 -27.35
CA ALA A 307 -7.01 -26.50 -28.05
C ALA A 307 -5.94 -25.56 -28.63
N SER A 308 -6.24 -24.27 -28.81
CA SER A 308 -5.32 -23.30 -29.38
C SER A 308 -4.07 -23.09 -28.53
N ARG A 309 -4.20 -23.12 -27.20
CA ARG A 309 -3.13 -22.86 -26.23
C ARG A 309 -3.32 -23.68 -24.96
N VAL A 310 -2.32 -23.69 -24.09
CA VAL A 310 -2.48 -24.22 -22.73
C VAL A 310 -3.33 -23.26 -21.89
N VAL A 311 -4.42 -23.79 -21.32
CA VAL A 311 -5.35 -23.04 -20.46
C VAL A 311 -5.36 -23.69 -19.09
N VAL A 312 -4.67 -23.08 -18.14
CA VAL A 312 -4.69 -23.48 -16.74
C VAL A 312 -5.52 -22.45 -15.97
N PRO A 313 -6.71 -22.84 -15.47
CA PRO A 313 -7.57 -21.91 -14.76
C PRO A 313 -7.15 -21.75 -13.30
N ALA A 314 -7.32 -20.53 -12.79
CA ALA A 314 -7.46 -20.33 -11.35
C ALA A 314 -8.89 -20.67 -10.91
N VAL A 315 -9.09 -20.95 -9.62
CA VAL A 315 -10.41 -20.96 -8.97
C VAL A 315 -10.50 -19.69 -8.15
N THR A 316 -11.41 -18.80 -8.52
CA THR A 316 -11.61 -17.51 -7.88
C THR A 316 -12.94 -17.52 -7.13
N THR A 317 -12.88 -17.44 -5.79
CA THR A 317 -14.03 -17.70 -4.92
C THR A 317 -14.44 -16.43 -4.17
N LEU A 318 -15.69 -15.99 -4.32
CA LEU A 318 -16.27 -14.97 -3.47
C LEU A 318 -16.82 -15.59 -2.18
N THR A 319 -16.21 -15.28 -1.05
CA THR A 319 -16.71 -15.71 0.27
C THR A 319 -17.70 -14.69 0.84
N ILE A 320 -18.95 -15.12 1.04
CA ILE A 320 -20.04 -14.36 1.64
C ILE A 320 -20.37 -14.95 3.02
N ARG A 321 -20.19 -14.17 4.07
CA ARG A 321 -20.66 -14.45 5.44
C ARG A 321 -22.06 -13.88 5.60
N VAL A 322 -23.01 -14.67 6.09
CA VAL A 322 -24.38 -14.18 6.40
C VAL A 322 -24.63 -14.28 7.90
N ASP A 323 -24.90 -13.14 8.52
CA ASP A 323 -25.06 -13.04 9.97
C ASP A 323 -26.39 -12.38 10.29
N HIS A 324 -27.28 -13.12 10.94
CA HIS A 324 -28.66 -12.70 11.22
C HIS A 324 -29.38 -12.11 9.98
N GLY A 325 -29.13 -12.69 8.81
CA GLY A 325 -29.71 -12.24 7.53
C GLY A 325 -28.98 -11.07 6.85
N GLN A 326 -27.89 -10.55 7.42
CA GLN A 326 -27.05 -9.53 6.81
C GLN A 326 -25.85 -10.17 6.09
N PRO A 327 -25.78 -10.11 4.74
CA PRO A 327 -24.66 -10.63 3.99
C PRO A 327 -23.49 -9.63 3.95
N SER A 328 -22.28 -10.14 4.15
CA SER A 328 -21.01 -9.43 3.93
C SER A 328 -20.02 -10.33 3.22
N PHE A 329 -19.04 -9.77 2.52
CA PHE A 329 -18.04 -10.51 1.75
C PHE A 329 -16.62 -10.08 2.10
N LEU A 330 -15.65 -10.92 1.75
CA LEU A 330 -14.23 -10.65 2.00
C LEU A 330 -13.51 -10.33 0.69
N LEU A 331 -12.49 -9.47 0.81
CA LEU A 331 -11.52 -9.21 -0.26
C LEU A 331 -10.11 -9.51 0.26
N HIS A 332 -9.18 -9.70 -0.65
CA HIS A 332 -7.75 -9.80 -0.38
C HIS A 332 -7.01 -8.77 -1.23
N TRP A 333 -6.10 -8.02 -0.64
CA TRP A 333 -5.22 -7.11 -1.36
C TRP A 333 -3.89 -7.81 -1.62
N ARG A 334 -3.53 -7.96 -2.90
CA ARG A 334 -2.35 -8.70 -3.35
C ARG A 334 -1.10 -7.81 -3.27
N ASP A 335 -0.09 -8.22 -2.51
CA ASP A 335 1.14 -7.43 -2.31
C ASP A 335 2.03 -7.50 -3.57
N PRO A 336 2.31 -6.36 -4.24
CA PRO A 336 3.08 -6.33 -5.48
C PRO A 336 4.53 -6.79 -5.36
N THR A 337 5.06 -6.88 -4.13
CA THR A 337 6.40 -7.40 -3.87
C THR A 337 6.43 -8.92 -3.67
N ARG A 338 5.27 -9.56 -3.47
CA ARG A 338 5.17 -10.99 -3.13
C ARG A 338 4.55 -11.84 -4.24
N VAL A 339 3.73 -11.26 -5.10
CA VAL A 339 3.06 -12.02 -6.19
C VAL A 339 3.69 -11.75 -7.56
N ALA A 340 3.86 -12.81 -8.35
CA ALA A 340 4.44 -12.71 -9.70
C ALA A 340 3.50 -12.07 -10.73
N THR A 341 2.19 -12.11 -10.47
CA THR A 341 1.12 -11.54 -11.30
C THR A 341 0.10 -10.81 -10.44
N ALA A 342 -0.55 -9.78 -11.00
CA ALA A 342 -1.69 -9.10 -10.40
C ALA A 342 -1.45 -8.42 -9.02
N GLY A 343 -0.22 -8.00 -8.73
CA GLY A 343 0.10 -7.25 -7.50
C GLY A 343 -0.43 -5.81 -7.48
N GLY A 344 -0.78 -5.31 -6.30
CA GLY A 344 -1.32 -3.96 -6.08
C GLY A 344 -2.83 -3.82 -6.34
N MET A 345 -3.56 -4.94 -6.37
CA MET A 345 -5.01 -4.99 -6.65
C MET A 345 -5.76 -5.74 -5.54
N TYR A 346 -7.05 -5.43 -5.42
CA TYR A 346 -7.98 -6.25 -4.64
C TYR A 346 -8.43 -7.45 -5.47
N ASP A 347 -8.59 -8.60 -4.84
CA ASP A 347 -9.27 -9.78 -5.41
C ASP A 347 -10.27 -10.32 -4.39
N VAL A 348 -11.17 -11.19 -4.84
CA VAL A 348 -11.98 -11.98 -3.92
C VAL A 348 -11.12 -13.08 -3.30
N ILE A 349 -11.53 -13.55 -2.12
CA ILE A 349 -10.77 -14.55 -1.34
C ILE A 349 -11.65 -15.76 -1.03
N PRO A 350 -11.15 -16.99 -1.25
CA PRO A 350 -9.82 -17.33 -1.78
C PRO A 350 -9.69 -17.32 -3.31
N ALA A 351 -8.47 -17.19 -3.82
CA ALA A 351 -8.14 -17.30 -5.23
C ALA A 351 -6.78 -17.97 -5.47
N GLY A 352 -6.79 -19.18 -6.05
CA GLY A 352 -5.56 -19.95 -6.32
C GLY A 352 -5.59 -20.68 -7.66
N GLU A 353 -4.43 -21.11 -8.16
CA GLU A 353 -4.34 -21.91 -9.38
C GLU A 353 -4.95 -23.31 -9.15
N PHE A 354 -5.71 -23.83 -10.12
CA PHE A 354 -6.21 -25.20 -10.01
C PHE A 354 -5.09 -26.19 -10.33
N GLN A 355 -4.36 -26.59 -9.29
CA GLN A 355 -3.18 -27.43 -9.37
C GLN A 355 -3.14 -28.50 -8.26
N PRO A 356 -2.43 -29.62 -8.48
CA PRO A 356 -2.03 -30.51 -7.41
C PRO A 356 -1.19 -29.80 -6.34
N SER A 357 -1.35 -30.22 -5.08
CA SER A 357 -0.55 -29.74 -3.96
C SER A 357 0.93 -30.13 -4.07
N SER A 358 1.29 -31.16 -4.83
CA SER A 358 2.70 -31.47 -5.06
C SER A 358 3.01 -32.04 -6.44
N VAL A 359 4.30 -32.23 -6.71
CA VAL A 359 4.78 -32.96 -7.89
C VAL A 359 4.47 -34.47 -7.86
N GLY A 360 4.07 -35.00 -6.69
CA GLY A 360 3.72 -36.39 -6.45
C GLY A 360 2.56 -36.86 -7.34
N ARG A 361 2.67 -38.07 -7.89
CA ARG A 361 1.62 -38.62 -8.79
C ARG A 361 0.30 -38.87 -8.06
N TRP A 362 0.35 -39.17 -6.76
CA TRP A 362 -0.84 -39.41 -5.94
C TRP A 362 -1.66 -38.12 -5.76
N ASP A 363 -1.00 -36.96 -5.63
CA ASP A 363 -1.68 -35.66 -5.44
C ASP A 363 -2.41 -35.20 -6.71
N ARG A 364 -1.99 -35.66 -7.88
CA ARG A 364 -2.71 -35.41 -9.15
C ARG A 364 -4.11 -36.01 -9.19
N VAL A 365 -4.34 -37.09 -8.43
CA VAL A 365 -5.66 -37.74 -8.34
C VAL A 365 -6.37 -37.24 -7.09
N ASN A 366 -5.65 -37.13 -5.97
CA ASN A 366 -6.19 -36.72 -4.70
C ASN A 366 -6.73 -35.27 -4.72
N ASP A 367 -6.03 -34.36 -5.41
CA ASP A 367 -6.39 -32.94 -5.44
C ASP A 367 -7.23 -32.56 -6.67
N PHE A 368 -7.61 -33.52 -7.51
CA PHE A 368 -8.46 -33.28 -8.68
C PHE A 368 -9.93 -33.11 -8.28
N ASN A 369 -10.19 -32.05 -7.50
CA ASN A 369 -11.48 -31.72 -6.94
C ASN A 369 -11.52 -30.21 -6.62
N LEU A 370 -12.48 -29.48 -7.20
CA LEU A 370 -12.58 -28.02 -7.02
C LEU A 370 -12.80 -27.63 -5.55
N TRP A 371 -13.60 -28.40 -4.79
CA TRP A 371 -13.84 -28.10 -3.38
C TRP A 371 -12.57 -28.29 -2.55
N ARG A 372 -11.81 -29.36 -2.79
CA ARG A 372 -10.51 -29.59 -2.12
C ARG A 372 -9.54 -28.46 -2.41
N ASN A 373 -9.48 -27.97 -3.66
CA ASN A 373 -8.67 -26.80 -4.02
C ASN A 373 -9.12 -25.56 -3.22
N ILE A 374 -10.41 -25.20 -3.23
CA ILE A 374 -10.94 -24.06 -2.45
C ILE A 374 -10.62 -24.18 -0.94
N VAL A 375 -10.71 -25.38 -0.35
CA VAL A 375 -10.39 -25.58 1.07
C VAL A 375 -8.90 -25.38 1.37
N ARG A 376 -8.00 -25.80 0.46
CA ARG A 376 -6.57 -25.49 0.59
C ARG A 376 -6.32 -24.00 0.54
N GLU A 377 -6.91 -23.31 -0.44
CA GLU A 377 -6.75 -21.86 -0.53
C GLU A 377 -7.34 -21.14 0.69
N PHE A 378 -8.46 -21.61 1.27
CA PHE A 378 -8.93 -21.11 2.56
C PHE A 378 -7.92 -21.30 3.68
N SER A 379 -7.25 -22.46 3.74
CA SER A 379 -6.22 -22.74 4.74
C SER A 379 -5.01 -21.81 4.59
N GLU A 380 -4.59 -21.58 3.35
CA GLU A 380 -3.40 -20.78 3.03
C GLU A 380 -3.71 -19.29 3.19
N GLU A 381 -4.82 -18.82 2.63
CA GLU A 381 -5.14 -17.41 2.58
C GLU A 381 -5.83 -16.87 3.84
N LEU A 382 -6.80 -17.59 4.41
CA LEU A 382 -7.53 -17.13 5.61
C LEU A 382 -6.89 -17.59 6.92
N LEU A 383 -6.22 -18.74 6.94
CA LEU A 383 -5.60 -19.27 8.17
C LEU A 383 -4.06 -19.16 8.17
N GLY A 384 -3.46 -18.65 7.08
CA GLY A 384 -2.01 -18.43 6.98
C GLY A 384 -1.18 -19.71 7.11
N ALA A 385 -1.77 -20.88 6.84
CA ALA A 385 -1.03 -22.12 6.81
C ALA A 385 0.01 -22.06 5.67
N PRO A 386 1.20 -22.66 5.86
CA PRO A 386 2.16 -22.76 4.77
C PRO A 386 1.54 -23.55 3.61
N GLU A 387 1.88 -23.14 2.38
CA GLU A 387 1.43 -23.85 1.18
C GLU A 387 1.82 -25.33 1.28
N HIS A 388 0.87 -26.20 0.97
CA HIS A 388 1.18 -27.61 0.82
C HIS A 388 2.02 -27.76 -0.45
N ASP A 389 3.35 -27.77 -0.31
CA ASP A 389 4.35 -27.74 -1.40
C ASP A 389 4.96 -29.11 -1.74
N GLY A 390 4.56 -30.15 -1.01
CA GLY A 390 5.08 -31.51 -1.21
C GLY A 390 6.40 -31.82 -0.51
N SER A 391 6.89 -30.97 0.40
CA SER A 391 7.96 -31.32 1.35
C SER A 391 7.59 -32.49 2.29
N ARG A 392 6.32 -32.92 2.28
CA ARG A 392 5.80 -34.08 3.01
C ARG A 392 5.81 -35.33 2.12
N GLY A 393 6.39 -36.43 2.61
CA GLY A 393 6.44 -37.71 1.91
C GLY A 393 5.11 -38.49 1.80
N ALA A 394 3.96 -37.82 1.92
CA ALA A 394 2.63 -38.45 1.91
C ALA A 394 1.54 -37.49 1.38
N PRO A 395 0.48 -38.01 0.74
CA PRO A 395 -0.67 -37.22 0.27
C PRO A 395 -1.40 -36.51 1.42
N ILE A 396 -2.12 -35.43 1.09
CA ILE A 396 -3.07 -34.80 2.03
C ILE A 396 -4.22 -35.77 2.32
N ASP A 397 -4.37 -36.17 3.58
CA ASP A 397 -5.51 -36.96 4.06
C ASP A 397 -6.69 -36.03 4.39
N TYR A 398 -7.49 -35.70 3.36
CA TYR A 398 -8.67 -34.83 3.51
C TYR A 398 -9.69 -35.38 4.50
N ASP A 399 -9.85 -36.70 4.58
CA ASP A 399 -10.82 -37.34 5.46
C ASP A 399 -10.44 -37.17 6.93
N ARG A 400 -9.16 -36.97 7.24
CA ARG A 400 -8.66 -36.68 8.59
C ARG A 400 -8.27 -35.23 8.82
N TRP A 401 -8.35 -34.37 7.80
CA TRP A 401 -7.95 -32.97 7.94
C TRP A 401 -9.05 -32.16 8.65
N PRO A 402 -8.80 -31.60 9.86
CA PRO A 402 -9.87 -31.00 10.66
C PRO A 402 -10.60 -29.83 9.98
N LEU A 403 -9.89 -29.01 9.21
CA LEU A 403 -10.50 -27.90 8.47
C LEU A 403 -11.52 -28.43 7.44
N TYR A 404 -11.10 -29.42 6.65
CA TYR A 404 -11.94 -30.03 5.63
C TYR A 404 -13.18 -30.70 6.26
N GLN A 405 -13.01 -31.43 7.36
CA GLN A 405 -14.13 -32.06 8.09
C GLN A 405 -15.16 -31.04 8.57
N ARG A 406 -14.73 -29.92 9.17
CA ARG A 406 -15.62 -28.88 9.70
C ARG A 406 -16.40 -28.17 8.58
N LEU A 407 -15.73 -27.81 7.49
CA LEU A 407 -16.38 -27.20 6.34
C LEU A 407 -17.34 -28.20 5.64
N GLN A 408 -16.97 -29.48 5.58
CA GLN A 408 -17.84 -30.53 5.03
C GLN A 408 -19.08 -30.78 5.89
N ALA A 409 -18.94 -30.77 7.22
CA ALA A 409 -20.06 -30.86 8.15
C ALA A 409 -21.03 -29.68 7.96
N ALA A 410 -20.52 -28.46 7.86
CA ALA A 410 -21.35 -27.28 7.60
C ALA A 410 -22.11 -27.36 6.27
N ARG A 411 -21.52 -27.97 5.23
CA ARG A 411 -22.22 -28.25 3.95
C ARG A 411 -23.35 -29.25 4.13
N GLN A 412 -23.10 -30.36 4.84
CA GLN A 412 -24.10 -31.39 5.11
C GLN A 412 -25.27 -30.85 5.94
N GLU A 413 -24.99 -29.95 6.89
CA GLU A 413 -25.97 -29.21 7.68
C GLU A 413 -26.67 -28.09 6.89
N ARG A 414 -26.28 -27.86 5.63
CA ARG A 414 -26.74 -26.78 4.75
C ARG A 414 -26.50 -25.38 5.30
N ARG A 415 -25.52 -25.22 6.21
CA ARG A 415 -25.06 -23.93 6.78
C ARG A 415 -23.89 -23.33 5.99
N LEU A 416 -23.43 -24.03 4.97
CA LEU A 416 -22.46 -23.59 3.98
C LEU A 416 -22.92 -24.07 2.61
N THR A 417 -22.90 -23.19 1.62
CA THR A 417 -23.19 -23.54 0.22
C THR A 417 -22.04 -23.09 -0.67
N VAL A 418 -21.75 -23.88 -1.71
CA VAL A 418 -20.70 -23.59 -2.68
C VAL A 418 -21.32 -23.67 -4.06
N THR A 419 -21.17 -22.61 -4.84
CA THR A 419 -21.77 -22.48 -6.16
C THR A 419 -20.73 -22.12 -7.20
N CYS A 420 -20.85 -22.67 -8.40
CA CYS A 420 -20.12 -22.26 -9.57
C CYS A 420 -20.94 -21.24 -10.36
N LEU A 421 -20.31 -20.12 -10.69
CA LEU A 421 -20.89 -18.99 -11.44
C LEU A 421 -20.55 -19.05 -12.93
N GLY A 422 -19.54 -19.84 -13.32
CA GLY A 422 -19.14 -20.06 -14.71
C GLY A 422 -17.62 -19.99 -14.92
N VAL A 423 -17.20 -19.98 -16.19
CA VAL A 423 -15.79 -19.88 -16.61
C VAL A 423 -15.57 -18.65 -17.49
N GLY A 424 -14.53 -17.86 -17.22
CA GLY A 424 -14.18 -16.71 -18.04
C GLY A 424 -12.68 -16.54 -18.20
N LEU A 425 -12.30 -15.60 -19.06
CA LEU A 425 -10.92 -15.26 -19.40
C LEU A 425 -10.67 -13.79 -19.08
N ASP A 426 -9.55 -13.48 -18.45
CA ASP A 426 -9.06 -12.11 -18.31
C ASP A 426 -8.75 -11.53 -19.70
N ALA A 427 -9.37 -10.41 -20.09
CA ALA A 427 -9.22 -9.88 -21.44
C ALA A 427 -7.80 -9.44 -21.78
N LEU A 428 -6.96 -9.14 -20.78
CA LEU A 428 -5.58 -8.68 -20.95
C LEU A 428 -4.57 -9.82 -21.15
N THR A 429 -4.72 -10.92 -20.42
CA THR A 429 -3.77 -12.05 -20.45
C THR A 429 -4.34 -13.32 -21.06
N LEU A 430 -5.66 -13.39 -21.21
CA LEU A 430 -6.41 -14.62 -21.51
C LEU A 430 -6.21 -15.73 -20.47
N ALA A 431 -5.76 -15.39 -19.26
CA ALA A 431 -5.76 -16.33 -18.14
C ALA A 431 -7.20 -16.71 -17.81
N ALA A 432 -7.46 -18.02 -17.67
CA ALA A 432 -8.78 -18.53 -17.34
C ALA A 432 -9.04 -18.49 -15.83
N THR A 433 -10.29 -18.33 -15.46
CA THR A 433 -10.76 -18.52 -14.08
C THR A 433 -12.07 -19.29 -14.06
N ILE A 434 -12.20 -20.18 -13.08
CA ILE A 434 -13.46 -20.81 -12.66
C ILE A 434 -13.98 -19.96 -11.51
N MET A 435 -15.08 -19.27 -11.74
CA MET A 435 -15.69 -18.36 -10.78
C MET A 435 -16.62 -19.13 -9.86
N THR A 436 -16.46 -18.97 -8.55
CA THR A 436 -17.28 -19.63 -7.54
C THR A 436 -17.70 -18.63 -6.46
N ALA A 437 -18.77 -18.97 -5.74
CA ALA A 437 -19.20 -18.25 -4.55
C ALA A 437 -19.49 -19.23 -3.41
N VAL A 438 -18.99 -18.90 -2.23
CA VAL A 438 -19.23 -19.65 -1.00
C VAL A 438 -20.06 -18.77 -0.07
N VAL A 439 -21.24 -19.25 0.33
CA VAL A 439 -22.10 -18.57 1.33
C VAL A 439 -22.07 -19.37 2.63
N ILE A 440 -21.64 -18.74 3.73
CA ILE A 440 -21.41 -19.38 5.03
C ILE A 440 -22.24 -18.68 6.11
N ASP A 441 -22.89 -19.48 6.97
CA ASP A 441 -23.52 -19.00 8.20
C ASP A 441 -22.50 -18.28 9.09
N GLY A 442 -22.88 -17.12 9.63
CA GLY A 442 -21.98 -16.25 10.38
C GLY A 442 -21.30 -16.96 11.54
N SER A 443 -22.01 -17.81 12.28
CA SER A 443 -21.42 -18.52 13.41
C SER A 443 -20.49 -19.66 12.99
N VAL A 444 -20.78 -20.36 11.88
CA VAL A 444 -19.83 -21.33 11.30
C VAL A 444 -18.57 -20.63 10.83
N PHE A 445 -18.74 -19.50 10.14
CA PHE A 445 -17.63 -18.69 9.66
C PHE A 445 -16.74 -18.25 10.83
N ASP A 446 -17.35 -17.70 11.88
CA ASP A 446 -16.60 -17.20 13.05
C ASP A 446 -15.94 -18.34 13.85
N GLU A 447 -16.55 -19.52 13.90
CA GLU A 447 -15.96 -20.69 14.57
C GLU A 447 -14.73 -21.23 13.80
N ILE A 448 -14.79 -21.26 12.47
CA ILE A 448 -13.73 -21.83 11.62
C ILE A 448 -12.63 -20.81 11.35
N PHE A 449 -12.99 -19.56 11.10
CA PHE A 449 -12.12 -18.49 10.62
C PHE A 449 -12.03 -17.31 11.58
N GLY A 450 -12.57 -17.37 12.81
CA GLY A 450 -12.61 -16.23 13.74
C GLY A 450 -11.25 -15.59 14.05
N GLU A 451 -10.15 -16.30 13.84
CA GLU A 451 -8.77 -15.81 13.90
C GLU A 451 -8.15 -15.65 12.49
N VAL A 452 -8.83 -14.98 11.55
CA VAL A 452 -8.32 -14.77 10.19
C VAL A 452 -6.91 -14.16 10.22
N VAL A 453 -5.98 -14.79 9.48
CA VAL A 453 -4.66 -14.26 9.22
C VAL A 453 -4.79 -13.04 8.30
N ARG A 454 -4.49 -11.86 8.87
CA ARG A 454 -4.62 -10.57 8.19
C ARG A 454 -3.54 -10.29 7.16
N VAL A 455 -2.41 -11.00 7.24
CA VAL A 455 -1.29 -10.89 6.30
C VAL A 455 -0.77 -12.30 6.02
N ASN A 456 -0.90 -12.78 4.79
CA ASN A 456 -0.41 -14.09 4.36
C ASN A 456 0.76 -13.95 3.36
N ALA A 457 1.21 -15.07 2.79
CA ALA A 457 2.32 -15.09 1.84
C ALA A 457 2.06 -14.26 0.57
N GLU A 458 0.79 -14.06 0.20
CA GLU A 458 0.38 -13.37 -1.04
C GLU A 458 -0.09 -11.92 -0.84
N GLY A 459 -0.50 -11.53 0.38
CA GLY A 459 -1.09 -10.21 0.61
C GLY A 459 -1.84 -10.06 1.94
N ARG A 460 -2.82 -9.14 1.98
CA ARG A 460 -3.61 -8.81 3.18
C ARG A 460 -5.10 -9.10 2.99
N THR A 461 -5.73 -9.79 3.94
CA THR A 461 -7.19 -9.96 3.94
C THR A 461 -7.86 -8.66 4.37
N VAL A 462 -8.76 -8.13 3.55
CA VAL A 462 -9.45 -6.85 3.71
C VAL A 462 -10.83 -7.09 4.30
N THR A 463 -11.06 -6.54 5.48
CA THR A 463 -12.33 -6.58 6.22
C THR A 463 -12.90 -5.16 6.36
N ALA A 464 -14.20 -5.02 6.69
CA ALA A 464 -14.84 -3.70 6.85
C ALA A 464 -14.23 -2.83 7.97
N ASP A 465 -13.43 -3.44 8.84
CA ASP A 465 -12.66 -2.81 9.90
C ASP A 465 -11.28 -3.47 9.97
N ASP A 466 -10.22 -2.74 9.67
CA ASP A 466 -8.83 -3.22 9.73
C ASP A 466 -8.34 -3.40 11.19
N ARG A 467 -9.19 -3.13 12.20
CA ARG A 467 -8.86 -3.16 13.64
C ARG A 467 -9.66 -4.18 14.47
N SER A 468 -10.78 -4.70 13.98
CA SER A 468 -11.58 -5.74 14.67
C SER A 468 -10.96 -7.14 14.59
N ARG A 469 -10.77 -7.85 15.72
CA ARG A 469 -10.30 -9.26 15.74
C ARG A 469 -11.25 -10.22 15.00
N ALA A 470 -12.54 -9.88 14.89
CA ALA A 470 -13.50 -10.64 14.09
C ALA A 470 -13.47 -10.16 12.64
N ALA A 471 -13.34 -11.07 11.67
CA ALA A 471 -13.39 -10.78 10.24
C ALA A 471 -14.81 -10.39 9.78
N LYS A 472 -15.27 -9.21 10.22
CA LYS A 472 -16.51 -8.63 9.73
C LYS A 472 -16.27 -8.13 8.31
N GLY A 473 -16.71 -8.91 7.33
CA GLY A 473 -16.58 -8.60 5.90
C GLY A 473 -17.26 -7.30 5.49
N ILE A 474 -16.97 -6.87 4.27
CA ILE A 474 -17.54 -5.71 3.58
C ILE A 474 -19.02 -5.99 3.28
N LEU A 475 -19.93 -5.06 3.57
CA LEU A 475 -21.37 -5.29 3.37
C LEU A 475 -21.70 -5.58 1.90
N PHE A 476 -22.49 -6.62 1.67
CA PHE A 476 -22.91 -7.03 0.33
C PHE A 476 -24.20 -6.28 -0.05
N THR A 477 -24.04 -5.00 -0.42
CA THR A 477 -25.12 -4.08 -0.84
C THR A 477 -24.88 -3.52 -2.23
N ASP A 478 -25.93 -2.99 -2.86
CA ASP A 478 -25.87 -2.44 -4.23
C ASP A 478 -24.81 -1.34 -4.34
N ASP A 479 -24.89 -0.35 -3.46
CA ASP A 479 -23.93 0.75 -3.39
C ASP A 479 -22.49 0.28 -3.23
N THR A 480 -22.27 -0.75 -2.40
CA THR A 480 -20.93 -1.27 -2.14
C THR A 480 -20.40 -2.03 -3.35
N VAL A 481 -21.22 -2.87 -3.97
CA VAL A 481 -20.83 -3.62 -5.18
C VAL A 481 -20.52 -2.65 -6.32
N ASN A 482 -21.39 -1.68 -6.59
CA ASN A 482 -21.17 -0.70 -7.67
C ASN A 482 -19.90 0.13 -7.41
N ARG A 483 -19.70 0.62 -6.18
CA ARG A 483 -18.47 1.35 -5.80
C ARG A 483 -17.21 0.51 -5.99
N MET A 484 -17.26 -0.78 -5.64
CA MET A 484 -16.11 -1.67 -5.81
C MET A 484 -15.79 -1.89 -7.29
N LEU A 485 -16.81 -2.12 -8.12
CA LEU A 485 -16.64 -2.37 -9.55
C LEU A 485 -16.19 -1.12 -10.33
N GLU A 486 -16.66 0.07 -9.94
CA GLU A 486 -16.40 1.31 -10.67
C GLU A 486 -15.12 2.04 -10.21
N HIS A 487 -14.79 1.96 -8.92
CA HIS A 487 -13.79 2.86 -8.33
C HIS A 487 -12.61 2.16 -7.68
N GLN A 488 -12.67 0.85 -7.45
CA GLN A 488 -11.56 0.12 -6.83
C GLN A 488 -10.74 -0.67 -7.88
N PRO A 489 -9.42 -0.82 -7.68
CA PRO A 489 -8.57 -1.62 -8.55
C PRO A 489 -8.76 -3.12 -8.26
N LEU A 490 -9.93 -3.66 -8.64
CA LEU A 490 -10.20 -5.10 -8.57
C LEU A 490 -9.51 -5.85 -9.71
N ALA A 491 -8.95 -7.01 -9.39
CA ALA A 491 -8.54 -7.99 -10.38
C ALA A 491 -9.75 -8.43 -11.22
N SER A 492 -9.54 -8.65 -12.51
CA SER A 492 -10.64 -8.97 -13.45
C SER A 492 -11.48 -10.18 -13.02
N PRO A 493 -10.89 -11.31 -12.57
CA PRO A 493 -11.66 -12.44 -12.03
C PRO A 493 -12.52 -12.07 -10.82
N GLY A 494 -11.95 -11.40 -9.82
CA GLY A 494 -12.69 -10.98 -8.62
C GLY A 494 -13.83 -10.01 -8.90
N ALA A 495 -13.61 -9.04 -9.82
CA ALA A 495 -14.67 -8.13 -10.26
C ALA A 495 -15.84 -8.89 -10.90
N ALA A 496 -15.56 -9.87 -11.75
CA ALA A 496 -16.59 -10.70 -12.38
C ALA A 496 -17.32 -11.60 -11.38
N CYS A 497 -16.59 -12.22 -10.42
CA CYS A 497 -17.22 -12.96 -9.33
C CYS A 497 -18.18 -12.08 -8.52
N LEU A 498 -17.76 -10.87 -8.15
CA LEU A 498 -18.60 -9.94 -7.40
C LEU A 498 -19.83 -9.49 -8.20
N HIS A 499 -19.64 -9.17 -9.48
CA HIS A 499 -20.72 -8.79 -10.40
C HIS A 499 -21.77 -9.91 -10.55
N LEU A 500 -21.32 -11.13 -10.87
CA LEU A 500 -22.21 -12.29 -11.06
C LEU A 500 -22.91 -12.68 -9.76
N ALA A 501 -22.20 -12.66 -8.62
CA ALA A 501 -22.81 -12.94 -7.34
C ALA A 501 -23.89 -11.91 -6.98
N TRP A 502 -23.66 -10.63 -7.30
CA TRP A 502 -24.67 -9.59 -7.09
C TRP A 502 -25.89 -9.78 -8.00
N ALA A 503 -25.66 -10.10 -9.28
CA ALA A 503 -26.73 -10.40 -10.23
C ALA A 503 -27.63 -11.56 -9.76
N HIS A 504 -27.02 -12.62 -9.19
CA HIS A 504 -27.72 -13.81 -8.71
C HIS A 504 -27.95 -13.85 -7.19
N ARG A 505 -27.81 -12.72 -6.49
CA ARG A 505 -27.85 -12.65 -5.01
C ARG A 505 -29.09 -13.29 -4.36
N HIS A 506 -30.24 -13.22 -5.02
CA HIS A 506 -31.48 -13.80 -4.50
C HIS A 506 -31.43 -15.33 -4.46
N GLU A 507 -30.80 -15.96 -5.45
CA GLU A 507 -30.61 -17.41 -5.52
C GLU A 507 -29.48 -17.85 -4.58
N LEU A 508 -28.37 -17.11 -4.53
CA LEU A 508 -27.26 -17.40 -3.64
C LEU A 508 -27.64 -17.30 -2.15
N LEU A 509 -28.49 -16.34 -1.79
CA LEU A 509 -28.87 -16.08 -0.40
C LEU A 509 -30.19 -16.75 0.01
N SER A 510 -30.87 -17.49 -0.88
CA SER A 510 -32.19 -18.07 -0.58
C SER A 510 -32.13 -19.08 0.57
N GLY A 511 -31.06 -19.88 0.64
CA GLY A 511 -30.85 -20.86 1.71
C GLY A 511 -30.53 -20.23 3.07
N ALA A 512 -29.86 -19.08 3.07
CA ALA A 512 -29.40 -18.42 4.28
C ALA A 512 -30.55 -17.89 5.18
N ARG A 513 -31.70 -17.56 4.57
CA ARG A 513 -32.91 -17.15 5.31
C ARG A 513 -33.45 -18.24 6.23
N ALA A 514 -33.23 -19.51 5.88
CA ALA A 514 -33.71 -20.65 6.66
C ALA A 514 -32.87 -20.91 7.92
N TRP A 515 -31.60 -20.47 7.98
CA TRP A 515 -30.71 -20.68 9.12
C TRP A 515 -31.20 -20.02 10.41
N TYR A 516 -31.94 -18.92 10.27
CA TYR A 516 -32.46 -18.13 11.40
C TYR A 516 -33.99 -18.25 11.59
N ALA A 517 -34.66 -19.09 10.79
CA ALA A 517 -36.11 -19.28 10.88
C ALA A 517 -36.54 -20.06 12.13
N GLY A 518 -35.62 -20.82 12.76
CA GLY A 518 -35.87 -21.61 13.98
C GLY A 518 -35.55 -20.90 15.29
N THR A 519 -34.94 -19.71 15.26
CA THR A 519 -34.49 -18.97 16.46
C THR A 519 -35.52 -17.94 16.95
N LEU A 520 -36.70 -17.89 16.33
CA LEU A 520 -37.84 -17.06 16.72
C LEU A 520 -38.86 -17.84 17.59
N GLY A 521 -38.37 -18.69 18.49
CA GLY A 521 -39.17 -19.35 19.52
C GLY A 521 -39.00 -18.66 20.86
N GLY A 522 -39.83 -17.66 21.18
CA GLY A 522 -39.97 -17.22 22.57
C GLY A 522 -40.09 -15.72 22.88
N VAL A 523 -40.25 -14.83 21.89
CA VAL A 523 -40.78 -13.48 22.15
C VAL A 523 -41.91 -13.23 21.16
N THR A 524 -43.12 -13.14 21.69
CA THR A 524 -44.35 -12.86 20.97
C THR A 524 -44.18 -11.61 20.10
N ILE A 525 -44.35 -11.76 18.78
CA ILE A 525 -44.62 -10.63 17.88
C ILE A 525 -46.00 -10.10 18.27
N GLY A 526 -46.01 -9.16 19.21
CA GLY A 526 -47.13 -8.24 19.37
C GLY A 526 -47.19 -7.37 18.13
N SER A 527 -48.35 -7.36 17.47
CA SER A 527 -48.70 -6.32 16.53
C SER A 527 -48.59 -4.96 17.23
N THR A 528 -47.51 -4.24 16.97
CA THR A 528 -47.40 -2.80 17.19
C THR A 528 -46.74 -2.24 15.92
N ASN A 529 -47.50 -1.64 15.01
CA ASN A 529 -47.75 -0.20 15.05
C ASN A 529 -47.31 0.45 16.37
N THR A 530 -46.00 0.62 16.52
CA THR A 530 -45.39 1.57 17.42
C THR A 530 -44.48 2.44 16.58
N ALA A 531 -44.76 3.74 16.66
CA ALA A 531 -43.87 4.84 16.39
C ALA A 531 -42.43 4.54 16.90
N PRO A 532 -41.41 5.25 16.38
CA PRO A 532 -40.06 5.15 16.92
C PRO A 532 -40.08 5.23 18.45
N ASP A 533 -39.29 4.39 19.10
CA ASP A 533 -38.91 4.56 20.50
C ASP A 533 -38.17 5.92 20.60
N HIS A 534 -38.95 6.98 20.76
CA HIS A 534 -38.62 8.08 21.66
C HIS A 534 -38.56 7.43 23.05
N ASP A 535 -37.38 7.18 23.61
CA ASP A 535 -36.86 8.14 24.58
C ASP A 535 -35.35 7.98 24.88
N ASP A 536 -34.56 7.44 23.93
CA ASP A 536 -33.12 7.71 23.96
C ASP A 536 -32.61 8.21 22.60
N PRO A 537 -32.50 9.53 22.39
CA PRO A 537 -32.01 10.12 21.15
C PRO A 537 -30.51 9.84 20.89
N THR A 538 -29.84 9.07 21.75
CA THR A 538 -28.41 8.82 21.64
C THR A 538 -28.06 7.93 20.44
N PRO A 539 -27.15 8.36 19.55
CA PRO A 539 -26.65 7.56 18.44
C PRO A 539 -26.07 6.21 18.89
N THR A 540 -26.31 5.15 18.11
CA THR A 540 -25.61 3.87 18.31
C THR A 540 -24.18 3.95 17.75
N ALA A 541 -23.26 3.11 18.24
CA ALA A 541 -21.90 3.02 17.70
C ALA A 541 -21.88 2.72 16.18
N ALA A 542 -22.85 1.95 15.68
CA ALA A 542 -23.00 1.67 14.25
C ALA A 542 -23.45 2.92 13.46
N ALA A 543 -24.44 3.66 13.96
CA ALA A 543 -24.91 4.89 13.33
C ALA A 543 -23.79 5.94 13.26
N TRP A 544 -23.05 6.11 14.35
CA TRP A 544 -21.92 7.02 14.44
C TRP A 544 -20.78 6.64 13.47
N ARG A 545 -20.41 5.34 13.39
CA ARG A 545 -19.41 4.86 12.43
C ARG A 545 -19.85 5.10 10.99
N ALA A 546 -21.14 4.94 10.68
CA ALA A 546 -21.66 5.19 9.35
C ALA A 546 -21.59 6.67 8.95
N VAL A 547 -21.82 7.61 9.87
CA VAL A 547 -21.59 9.04 9.61
C VAL A 547 -20.11 9.34 9.36
N ARG A 548 -19.20 8.75 10.16
CA ARG A 548 -17.75 8.91 9.92
C ARG A 548 -17.29 8.36 8.58
N GLY A 549 -17.77 7.18 8.21
CA GLY A 549 -17.51 6.58 6.90
C GLY A 549 -17.96 7.51 5.77
N TYR A 550 -19.18 8.03 5.88
CA TYR A 550 -19.74 9.00 4.93
C TYR A 550 -18.91 10.30 4.85
N GLN A 551 -18.49 10.84 6.00
CA GLN A 551 -17.63 12.03 6.06
C GLN A 551 -16.28 11.81 5.37
N ARG A 552 -15.67 10.63 5.53
CA ARG A 552 -14.40 10.27 4.87
C ARG A 552 -14.57 10.11 3.36
N GLU A 553 -15.59 9.40 2.93
CA GLU A 553 -15.83 9.10 1.51
C GLU A 553 -16.18 10.35 0.70
N ARG A 554 -16.89 11.31 1.30
CA ARG A 554 -17.38 12.52 0.62
C ARG A 554 -16.72 13.80 1.12
N ARG A 555 -15.52 13.71 1.70
CA ARG A 555 -14.86 14.85 2.35
C ARG A 555 -14.76 16.09 1.45
N GLY A 556 -14.35 15.93 0.19
CA GLY A 556 -14.22 17.04 -0.76
C GLY A 556 -15.56 17.73 -1.05
N GLU A 557 -16.62 16.95 -1.29
CA GLU A 557 -17.99 17.46 -1.48
C GLU A 557 -18.47 18.21 -0.23
N LEU A 558 -18.32 17.60 0.94
CA LEU A 558 -18.73 18.19 2.22
C LEU A 558 -17.97 19.47 2.53
N THR A 559 -16.67 19.52 2.24
CA THR A 559 -15.82 20.71 2.42
C THR A 559 -16.29 21.86 1.53
N GLN A 560 -16.51 21.57 0.25
CA GLN A 560 -17.00 22.57 -0.70
C GLN A 560 -18.37 23.14 -0.30
N GLN A 561 -19.27 22.30 0.20
CA GLN A 561 -20.59 22.73 0.65
C GLN A 561 -20.55 23.44 2.02
N ALA A 562 -19.75 22.97 2.96
CA ALA A 562 -19.58 23.58 4.28
C ALA A 562 -18.99 25.00 4.19
N ALA A 563 -18.19 25.28 3.15
CA ALA A 563 -17.69 26.62 2.86
C ALA A 563 -18.81 27.64 2.60
N ASN A 564 -19.97 27.19 2.10
CA ASN A 564 -21.12 28.07 1.82
C ASN A 564 -21.84 28.53 3.08
N LEU A 565 -21.54 27.93 4.25
CA LEU A 565 -22.04 28.41 5.54
C LEU A 565 -21.36 29.70 6.00
N TYR A 566 -20.26 30.11 5.34
CA TYR A 566 -19.48 31.29 5.68
C TYR A 566 -19.25 32.19 4.47
N PRO A 567 -20.33 32.78 3.90
CA PRO A 567 -20.22 33.60 2.70
C PRO A 567 -19.40 34.88 2.91
N ASP A 568 -19.37 35.41 4.14
CA ASP A 568 -18.72 36.68 4.47
C ASP A 568 -17.23 36.54 4.79
N LEU A 569 -16.71 35.32 4.91
CA LEU A 569 -15.29 35.08 5.20
C LEU A 569 -14.49 34.99 3.90
N PRO A 570 -13.31 35.64 3.83
CA PRO A 570 -12.45 35.54 2.67
C PRO A 570 -11.91 34.11 2.51
N ARG A 571 -11.52 33.78 1.28
CA ARG A 571 -10.91 32.49 0.93
C ARG A 571 -9.48 32.67 0.45
N VAL A 572 -8.63 31.70 0.72
CA VAL A 572 -7.22 31.73 0.29
C VAL A 572 -7.15 31.53 -1.23
N ASP A 573 -6.74 32.58 -1.95
CA ASP A 573 -6.50 32.60 -3.41
C ASP A 573 -7.57 31.86 -4.25
N GLY A 574 -8.85 32.06 -3.91
CA GLY A 574 -9.99 31.47 -4.64
C GLY A 574 -10.27 29.99 -4.35
N THR A 575 -9.55 29.37 -3.42
CA THR A 575 -9.80 27.98 -2.97
C THR A 575 -10.98 27.88 -1.99
N THR A 576 -11.25 26.69 -1.42
CA THR A 576 -12.27 26.50 -0.37
C THR A 576 -11.77 26.82 1.04
N LEU A 577 -10.45 27.04 1.22
CA LEU A 577 -9.86 27.27 2.53
C LEU A 577 -10.23 28.68 3.02
N LEU A 578 -10.83 28.78 4.21
CA LEU A 578 -11.26 30.04 4.80
C LEU A 578 -10.08 30.76 5.44
N THR A 579 -10.12 32.09 5.46
CA THR A 579 -9.09 32.93 6.08
C THR A 579 -9.69 34.23 6.61
N ARG A 580 -8.84 35.15 7.07
CA ARG A 580 -9.22 36.50 7.51
C ARG A 580 -8.13 37.52 7.17
N THR A 581 -8.46 38.80 7.23
CA THR A 581 -7.58 39.90 6.80
C THR A 581 -6.16 39.83 7.40
N GLY A 582 -6.01 39.48 8.68
CA GLY A 582 -4.70 39.38 9.35
C GLY A 582 -3.95 38.07 9.11
N TRP A 583 -4.49 37.12 8.33
CA TRP A 583 -3.89 35.79 8.10
C TRP A 583 -3.26 35.63 6.72
N LEU A 584 -3.47 36.58 5.81
CA LEU A 584 -2.87 36.58 4.47
C LEU A 584 -1.98 37.80 4.31
N PRO A 585 -0.65 37.67 4.46
CA PRO A 585 0.27 38.75 4.14
C PRO A 585 0.26 39.04 2.63
N SER A 586 0.61 40.27 2.26
CA SER A 586 0.69 40.67 0.84
C SER A 586 1.91 40.10 0.11
N GLU A 587 2.94 39.70 0.85
CA GLU A 587 4.16 39.06 0.34
C GLU A 587 4.54 37.89 1.25
N PRO A 588 5.24 36.85 0.73
CA PRO A 588 5.76 35.76 1.56
C PRO A 588 6.66 36.28 2.68
N ILE A 589 6.39 35.85 3.91
CA ILE A 589 7.17 36.24 5.10
C ILE A 589 8.35 35.26 5.23
N PRO A 590 9.61 35.73 5.19
CA PRO A 590 10.76 34.90 5.54
C PRO A 590 10.60 34.34 6.96
N LEU A 591 10.80 33.03 7.15
CA LEU A 591 10.42 32.41 8.43
C LEU A 591 11.23 32.91 9.64
N ASN A 592 12.42 33.48 9.43
CA ASN A 592 13.23 34.14 10.47
C ASN A 592 12.68 35.51 10.92
N GLU A 593 11.77 36.13 10.18
CA GLU A 593 11.09 37.37 10.57
C GLU A 593 9.84 37.11 11.42
N LEU A 594 9.41 35.85 11.49
CA LEU A 594 8.26 35.41 12.27
C LEU A 594 8.72 34.95 13.65
N THR A 595 8.25 35.61 14.71
CA THR A 595 8.52 35.17 16.09
C THR A 595 7.24 34.67 16.74
N PRO A 596 7.11 33.36 16.99
CA PRO A 596 6.07 32.83 17.88
C PRO A 596 6.25 33.36 19.31
N LEU A 597 5.18 33.88 19.90
CA LEU A 597 5.17 34.43 21.26
C LEU A 597 4.31 33.57 22.18
N PRO A 598 4.83 33.12 23.34
CA PRO A 598 4.03 32.39 24.31
C PRO A 598 3.04 33.33 24.99
N VAL A 599 1.82 32.83 25.23
CA VAL A 599 0.81 33.50 26.07
C VAL A 599 0.81 32.83 27.45
N THR A 600 0.97 33.63 28.50
CA THR A 600 0.91 33.17 29.90
C THR A 600 -0.30 33.81 30.60
N GLY A 601 -1.20 33.00 31.16
CA GLY A 601 -2.40 33.49 31.86
C GLY A 601 -3.57 32.49 31.83
N PRO A 602 -4.64 32.73 32.62
CA PRO A 602 -5.86 31.92 32.56
C PRO A 602 -6.53 32.05 31.18
N ASP A 603 -6.97 30.91 30.64
CA ASP A 603 -7.58 30.82 29.31
C ASP A 603 -8.89 31.64 29.21
N ALA A 604 -8.96 32.52 28.22
CA ALA A 604 -10.10 33.40 27.96
C ALA A 604 -10.90 32.97 26.70
N HIS A 605 -11.14 31.68 26.54
CA HIS A 605 -11.97 31.15 25.46
C HIS A 605 -13.36 30.76 25.99
N GLN A 606 -14.37 30.64 25.11
CA GLN A 606 -15.56 29.83 25.44
C GLN A 606 -15.05 28.51 26.02
N SER A 607 -15.59 28.10 27.17
CA SER A 607 -14.99 27.00 27.91
C SER A 607 -14.97 25.77 26.99
N ARG A 608 -13.79 25.16 26.81
CA ARG A 608 -13.62 23.89 26.08
C ARG A 608 -14.73 22.89 26.45
N GLU A 609 -15.13 22.92 27.71
CA GLU A 609 -16.25 22.16 28.28
C GLU A 609 -17.61 22.47 27.64
N GLU A 610 -17.96 23.74 27.38
CA GLU A 610 -19.20 24.13 26.67
C GLU A 610 -19.24 23.61 25.23
N LEU A 611 -18.12 23.64 24.52
CA LEU A 611 -18.04 23.13 23.14
C LEU A 611 -18.13 21.60 23.12
N VAL A 612 -17.45 20.92 24.03
CA VAL A 612 -17.58 19.47 24.21
C VAL A 612 -19.01 19.09 24.58
N ALA A 613 -19.66 19.86 25.46
CA ALA A 613 -21.05 19.66 25.82
C ALA A 613 -22.01 19.89 24.65
N ALA A 614 -21.73 20.85 23.77
CA ALA A 614 -22.50 21.07 22.55
C ALA A 614 -22.40 19.89 21.56
N ALA A 615 -21.30 19.15 21.59
CA ALA A 615 -21.10 17.94 20.81
C ALA A 615 -21.78 16.69 21.40
N ALA A 616 -22.30 16.76 22.63
CA ALA A 616 -22.77 15.59 23.37
C ALA A 616 -23.81 14.78 22.59
N ASP A 617 -24.73 15.45 21.88
CA ASP A 617 -25.80 14.80 21.12
C ASP A 617 -25.32 13.99 19.91
N LEU A 618 -24.09 14.25 19.46
CA LEU A 618 -23.43 13.49 18.40
C LEU A 618 -22.79 12.21 18.94
N LEU A 619 -22.56 12.12 20.25
CA LEU A 619 -21.74 11.06 20.83
C LEU A 619 -22.53 9.75 21.00
N PRO A 620 -21.93 8.61 20.63
CA PRO A 620 -22.61 7.33 20.64
C PRO A 620 -22.61 6.67 22.02
N LYS A 621 -23.46 5.64 22.18
CA LYS A 621 -23.34 4.69 23.31
C LYS A 621 -22.13 3.76 23.14
N ILE A 622 -21.38 3.58 24.23
CA ILE A 622 -20.32 2.59 24.43
C ILE A 622 -20.80 1.63 25.53
N GLY A 623 -21.28 0.45 25.15
CA GLY A 623 -21.97 -0.45 26.09
C GLY A 623 -23.22 0.23 26.67
N GLU A 624 -23.29 0.37 27.99
CA GLU A 624 -24.43 0.94 28.72
C GLU A 624 -24.35 2.47 28.92
N HIS A 625 -23.24 3.13 28.59
CA HIS A 625 -23.06 4.58 28.80
C HIS A 625 -22.82 5.33 27.49
N ARG A 626 -23.12 6.64 27.48
CA ARG A 626 -22.77 7.54 26.38
C ARG A 626 -21.29 7.92 26.48
N ALA A 627 -20.58 7.96 25.36
CA ALA A 627 -19.23 8.52 25.32
C ALA A 627 -19.26 9.98 25.79
N ALA A 628 -18.34 10.38 26.66
CA ALA A 628 -18.24 11.74 27.17
C ALA A 628 -17.54 12.69 26.19
N THR A 629 -16.68 12.16 25.31
CA THR A 629 -15.97 12.95 24.30
C THR A 629 -15.90 12.25 22.95
N TYR A 630 -15.62 13.01 21.88
CA TYR A 630 -15.44 12.44 20.54
C TYR A 630 -14.17 11.57 20.46
N ALA A 631 -13.11 11.95 21.16
CA ALA A 631 -11.87 11.17 21.27
C ALA A 631 -12.11 9.83 21.99
N GLU A 632 -12.95 9.81 23.03
CA GLU A 632 -13.37 8.56 23.69
C GLU A 632 -14.23 7.69 22.76
N ALA A 633 -15.21 8.28 22.07
CA ALA A 633 -16.01 7.58 21.07
C ALA A 633 -15.11 6.96 19.98
N LEU A 634 -14.13 7.72 19.51
CA LEU A 634 -13.13 7.25 18.55
C LEU A 634 -12.26 6.13 19.13
N ALA A 635 -11.77 6.28 20.36
CA ALA A 635 -10.97 5.26 21.04
C ALA A 635 -11.72 3.94 21.27
N ALA A 636 -13.03 4.00 21.52
CA ALA A 636 -13.85 2.83 21.77
C ALA A 636 -14.36 2.15 20.50
N ILE A 637 -14.66 2.93 19.45
CA ILE A 637 -15.39 2.44 18.27
C ILE A 637 -14.46 2.24 17.06
N GLU A 638 -13.42 3.06 16.90
CA GLU A 638 -12.57 3.07 15.70
C GLU A 638 -11.11 3.48 16.02
N ARG A 639 -10.51 2.93 17.08
CA ARG A 639 -9.23 3.40 17.67
C ARG A 639 -8.07 3.50 16.67
N PRO A 640 -7.53 4.70 16.36
CA PRO A 640 -6.32 4.88 15.56
C PRO A 640 -5.09 4.11 16.06
N ARG A 641 -4.16 3.76 15.14
CA ARG A 641 -2.88 3.09 15.48
C ARG A 641 -2.08 3.93 16.50
N LEU A 642 -2.10 5.24 16.30
CA LEU A 642 -1.63 6.24 17.25
C LEU A 642 -2.83 7.11 17.64
N LEU A 643 -3.33 6.94 18.86
CA LEU A 643 -4.32 7.82 19.48
C LEU A 643 -3.81 8.12 20.89
N VAL A 644 -3.02 9.18 20.98
CA VAL A 644 -2.39 9.66 22.21
C VAL A 644 -2.67 11.15 22.28
N ASP A 645 -3.11 11.62 23.45
CA ASP A 645 -3.34 13.05 23.66
C ASP A 645 -2.00 13.75 23.92
N ARG A 646 -1.30 14.08 22.84
CA ARG A 646 0.01 14.74 22.91
C ARG A 646 -0.13 16.24 23.13
N PRO A 647 0.84 16.88 23.83
CA PRO A 647 0.92 18.34 23.90
C PRO A 647 1.08 18.95 22.51
N THR A 648 0.48 20.12 22.28
CA THR A 648 0.53 20.86 21.01
C THR A 648 0.62 22.36 21.25
N TYR A 649 1.03 23.12 20.23
CA TYR A 649 0.95 24.58 20.27
C TYR A 649 -0.41 25.04 19.74
N ARG A 650 -1.22 25.59 20.63
CA ARG A 650 -2.53 26.15 20.30
C ARG A 650 -2.38 27.61 19.90
N LEU A 651 -2.91 27.98 18.74
CA LEU A 651 -3.00 29.35 18.28
C LEU A 651 -3.99 30.16 19.13
N VAL A 652 -3.54 31.29 19.66
CA VAL A 652 -4.36 32.26 20.42
C VAL A 652 -4.62 33.51 19.60
N ALA A 653 -3.65 33.95 18.82
CA ALA A 653 -3.81 35.07 17.88
C ALA A 653 -2.74 34.96 16.79
N ALA A 654 -3.06 35.43 15.59
CA ALA A 654 -2.09 35.66 14.53
C ALA A 654 -2.42 36.96 13.82
N ASP A 655 -1.40 37.78 13.60
CA ASP A 655 -1.45 38.89 12.67
C ASP A 655 -0.17 38.85 11.84
N LEU A 656 -0.29 38.24 10.66
CA LEU A 656 0.76 38.11 9.66
C LEU A 656 0.91 39.38 8.81
N THR A 657 -0.04 40.33 8.94
CA THR A 657 0.01 41.62 8.23
C THR A 657 0.65 42.73 9.07
N ALA A 658 0.79 42.51 10.38
CA ALA A 658 1.51 43.41 11.27
C ALA A 658 3.00 43.52 10.91
N SER A 659 3.62 44.61 11.35
CA SER A 659 5.07 44.81 11.28
C SER A 659 5.63 45.05 12.68
N PRO A 660 6.32 44.07 13.30
CA PRO A 660 6.62 42.73 12.77
C PRO A 660 5.42 41.78 12.77
N PRO A 661 5.39 40.75 11.89
CA PRO A 661 4.35 39.73 11.89
C PRO A 661 4.44 38.88 13.15
N SER A 662 3.29 38.43 13.68
CA SER A 662 3.26 37.71 14.96
C SER A 662 2.28 36.55 14.98
N ILE A 663 2.70 35.46 15.64
CA ILE A 663 1.86 34.32 16.03
C ILE A 663 1.96 34.20 17.54
N ARG A 664 0.83 34.09 18.22
CA ARG A 664 0.76 33.88 19.66
C ARG A 664 0.23 32.48 19.94
N ALA A 665 0.99 31.72 20.72
CA ALA A 665 0.67 30.34 21.03
C ALA A 665 0.56 30.10 22.54
N ALA A 666 -0.30 29.17 22.92
CA ALA A 666 -0.43 28.62 24.26
C ALA A 666 -0.28 27.10 24.21
N SER A 667 -0.20 26.46 25.38
CA SER A 667 -0.27 25.00 25.47
C SER A 667 -1.68 24.50 25.13
N GLY A 668 -1.77 23.44 24.34
CA GLY A 668 -3.01 22.72 24.03
C GLY A 668 -2.78 21.22 23.94
N THR A 669 -3.83 20.44 23.69
CA THR A 669 -3.72 18.98 23.56
C THR A 669 -4.37 18.48 22.27
N TYR A 670 -3.81 17.44 21.66
CA TYR A 670 -4.27 16.90 20.38
C TYR A 670 -5.77 16.55 20.36
N TYR A 671 -6.31 16.08 21.50
CA TYR A 671 -7.73 15.74 21.62
C TYR A 671 -8.67 16.94 21.44
N ASP A 672 -8.21 18.19 21.57
CA ASP A 672 -9.02 19.37 21.27
C ASP A 672 -9.48 19.40 19.81
N VAL A 673 -8.63 18.97 18.86
CA VAL A 673 -8.99 18.84 17.44
C VAL A 673 -10.05 17.78 17.25
N LEU A 674 -9.92 16.64 17.93
CA LEU A 674 -10.86 15.54 17.79
C LEU A 674 -12.22 15.90 18.40
N ASN A 675 -12.21 16.48 19.59
CA ASN A 675 -13.41 16.76 20.37
C ASN A 675 -14.25 17.90 19.83
N ILE A 676 -13.66 18.80 19.04
CA ILE A 676 -14.33 20.00 18.54
C ILE A 676 -14.35 19.98 17.01
N GLY A 677 -13.18 19.92 16.36
CA GLY A 677 -13.07 20.01 14.91
C GLY A 677 -13.66 18.80 14.18
N GLU A 678 -13.24 17.60 14.56
CA GLU A 678 -13.81 16.37 13.97
C GLU A 678 -15.28 16.17 14.36
N ALA A 679 -15.68 16.59 15.56
CA ALA A 679 -17.08 16.60 15.99
C ALA A 679 -17.94 17.56 15.14
N ALA A 680 -17.45 18.75 14.80
CA ALA A 680 -18.16 19.70 13.93
C ALA A 680 -18.31 19.16 12.50
N GLY A 681 -17.28 18.48 11.99
CA GLY A 681 -17.38 17.77 10.71
C GLY A 681 -18.38 16.62 10.76
N HIS A 682 -18.46 15.90 11.87
CA HIS A 682 -19.45 14.84 12.11
C HIS A 682 -20.88 15.38 12.17
N GLU A 683 -21.08 16.52 12.84
CA GLU A 683 -22.37 17.23 12.90
C GLU A 683 -22.87 17.57 11.49
N TYR A 684 -22.02 18.23 10.69
CA TYR A 684 -22.35 18.58 9.32
C TYR A 684 -22.65 17.35 8.45
N ALA A 685 -21.81 16.31 8.55
CA ALA A 685 -22.00 15.06 7.82
C ALA A 685 -23.29 14.34 8.21
N THR A 686 -23.72 14.43 9.48
CA THR A 686 -24.98 13.84 9.96
C THR A 686 -26.18 14.44 9.22
N HIS A 687 -26.23 15.76 9.11
CA HIS A 687 -27.31 16.46 8.41
C HIS A 687 -27.26 16.23 6.90
N HIS A 688 -26.08 16.32 6.30
CA HIS A 688 -25.91 16.10 4.86
C HIS A 688 -26.30 14.68 4.45
N ARG A 689 -25.90 13.67 5.24
CA ARG A 689 -26.28 12.27 5.02
C ARG A 689 -27.79 12.04 5.11
N ALA A 690 -28.50 12.81 5.93
CA ALA A 690 -29.96 12.79 6.01
C ALA A 690 -30.65 13.52 4.84
N GLY A 691 -29.91 13.94 3.81
CA GLY A 691 -30.42 14.68 2.66
C GLY A 691 -30.78 16.13 2.97
N ARG A 692 -30.37 16.65 4.13
CA ARG A 692 -30.63 18.04 4.54
C ARG A 692 -29.47 18.93 4.09
N ARG A 693 -29.78 20.18 3.74
CA ARG A 693 -28.79 21.24 3.60
C ARG A 693 -28.88 22.13 4.84
N PRO A 694 -28.10 21.85 5.90
CA PRO A 694 -28.24 22.56 7.15
C PRO A 694 -27.81 24.02 6.99
N SER A 695 -28.48 24.93 7.67
CA SER A 695 -27.98 26.28 7.98
C SER A 695 -27.15 26.25 9.27
N LEU A 696 -26.47 27.35 9.63
CA LEU A 696 -25.77 27.43 10.93
C LEU A 696 -26.74 27.19 12.10
N ALA A 697 -27.98 27.65 12.03
CA ALA A 697 -28.97 27.46 13.09
C ALA A 697 -29.33 25.97 13.33
N ASP A 698 -29.12 25.11 12.33
CA ASP A 698 -29.38 23.67 12.42
C ASP A 698 -28.19 22.88 12.99
N LEU A 699 -27.07 23.54 13.29
CA LEU A 699 -25.79 22.92 13.67
C LEU A 699 -25.32 23.49 15.02
N PRO A 700 -25.84 23.01 16.17
CA PRO A 700 -25.58 23.59 17.48
C PRO A 700 -24.11 23.80 17.84
N LEU A 701 -23.23 22.81 17.59
CA LEU A 701 -21.79 22.92 17.85
C LEU A 701 -21.17 23.96 16.90
N ARG A 702 -21.45 23.85 15.60
CA ARG A 702 -20.90 24.76 14.59
C ARG A 702 -21.35 26.21 14.77
N ASN A 703 -22.61 26.41 15.16
CA ASN A 703 -23.19 27.72 15.44
C ASN A 703 -22.54 28.37 16.67
N ARG A 704 -22.21 27.56 17.69
CA ARG A 704 -21.56 28.04 18.91
C ARG A 704 -20.12 28.47 18.67
N ILE A 705 -19.40 27.75 17.82
CA ILE A 705 -18.06 28.12 17.34
C ILE A 705 -18.12 29.44 16.55
N GLY A 706 -19.15 29.62 15.71
CA GLY A 706 -19.30 30.83 14.91
C GLY A 706 -18.25 30.90 13.78
N ASP A 707 -17.43 31.94 13.80
CA ASP A 707 -16.35 32.17 12.82
C ASP A 707 -15.20 31.16 13.04
N PRO A 708 -14.96 30.22 12.11
CA PRO A 708 -13.92 29.21 12.24
C PRO A 708 -12.49 29.77 12.17
N THR A 709 -12.34 31.02 11.72
CA THR A 709 -11.08 31.75 11.64
C THR A 709 -10.82 32.64 12.87
N ASP A 710 -11.72 32.60 13.86
CA ASP A 710 -11.51 33.27 15.14
C ASP A 710 -10.87 32.32 16.17
N PRO A 711 -9.59 32.51 16.54
CA PRO A 711 -8.97 31.72 17.60
C PRO A 711 -9.61 31.95 18.97
N GLY A 712 -10.39 33.02 19.15
CA GLY A 712 -11.16 33.28 20.37
C GLY A 712 -12.30 32.29 20.60
N GLY A 713 -12.94 31.82 19.52
CA GLY A 713 -14.16 31.01 19.56
C GLY A 713 -13.95 29.51 19.80
N ARG A 714 -12.71 29.01 19.72
CA ARG A 714 -12.39 27.59 19.95
C ARG A 714 -10.89 27.39 20.18
N PRO A 715 -10.47 26.25 20.77
CA PRO A 715 -9.10 25.78 20.64
C PRO A 715 -8.70 25.58 19.17
N VAL A 716 -7.65 26.28 18.74
CA VAL A 716 -7.10 26.17 17.39
C VAL A 716 -5.73 25.52 17.44
N LEU A 717 -5.66 24.22 17.12
CA LEU A 717 -4.38 23.57 16.85
C LEU A 717 -4.02 23.79 15.39
N VAL A 718 -2.72 23.89 15.14
CA VAL A 718 -2.20 24.30 13.85
C VAL A 718 -1.39 23.16 13.26
N ALA A 719 -1.76 22.72 12.06
CA ALA A 719 -0.92 21.90 11.22
C ALA A 719 0.01 22.80 10.39
N ILE A 720 1.13 22.25 9.93
CA ILE A 720 2.10 22.92 9.06
C ILE A 720 2.07 22.18 7.73
N THR A 721 1.54 22.84 6.71
CA THR A 721 1.53 22.30 5.35
C THR A 721 2.68 22.95 4.57
N THR A 722 3.67 22.15 4.16
CA THR A 722 4.91 22.66 3.54
C THR A 722 5.05 22.22 2.09
N LEU A 723 5.11 23.18 1.16
CA LEU A 723 5.55 22.93 -0.21
C LEU A 723 7.07 22.94 -0.29
N THR A 724 7.66 21.82 -0.71
CA THR A 724 9.10 21.75 -0.98
C THR A 724 9.37 21.99 -2.46
N ILE A 725 10.18 23.02 -2.77
CA ILE A 725 10.60 23.35 -4.14
C ILE A 725 12.11 23.12 -4.26
N ARG A 726 12.51 22.27 -5.20
CA ARG A 726 13.89 22.13 -5.68
C ARG A 726 14.07 23.04 -6.90
N TYR A 727 14.99 23.99 -6.85
CA TYR A 727 15.19 24.99 -7.90
C TYR A 727 16.62 25.00 -8.43
N ASP A 728 16.80 24.65 -9.71
CA ASP A 728 18.02 24.91 -10.46
C ASP A 728 17.95 26.30 -11.10
N ARG A 729 18.68 27.24 -10.50
CA ARG A 729 18.71 28.63 -10.94
C ARG A 729 19.34 28.83 -12.30
N ARG A 730 20.30 27.98 -12.69
CA ARG A 730 21.02 28.11 -13.96
C ARG A 730 20.15 27.60 -15.10
N ALA A 731 19.45 26.50 -14.87
CA ALA A 731 18.52 25.93 -15.84
C ALA A 731 17.14 26.63 -15.82
N HIS A 732 16.86 27.45 -14.81
CA HIS A 732 15.52 27.96 -14.50
C HIS A 732 14.49 26.83 -14.37
N ASP A 733 14.90 25.70 -13.77
CA ASP A 733 14.09 24.49 -13.60
C ASP A 733 13.64 24.39 -12.13
N ALA A 734 12.35 24.57 -11.88
CA ALA A 734 11.75 24.49 -10.55
C ALA A 734 10.83 23.27 -10.47
N ARG A 735 11.09 22.41 -9.50
CA ARG A 735 10.33 21.17 -9.27
C ARG A 735 9.75 21.14 -7.88
N LEU A 736 8.55 20.57 -7.77
CA LEU A 736 7.84 20.43 -6.51
C LEU A 736 7.73 18.96 -6.10
N LEU A 737 7.78 18.73 -4.79
CA LEU A 737 7.57 17.42 -4.19
C LEU A 737 6.10 17.28 -3.76
N VAL A 738 5.44 16.21 -4.22
CA VAL A 738 4.10 15.82 -3.76
C VAL A 738 4.12 14.39 -3.24
N HIS A 739 3.34 14.17 -2.20
CA HIS A 739 3.20 12.89 -1.54
C HIS A 739 1.78 12.38 -1.75
N TRP A 740 1.65 11.26 -2.45
CA TRP A 740 0.36 10.60 -2.63
C TRP A 740 0.06 9.75 -1.41
N ARG A 741 -1.03 10.06 -0.70
CA ARG A 741 -1.43 9.32 0.51
C ARG A 741 -2.13 8.03 0.11
N ASP A 742 -1.54 6.90 0.50
CA ASP A 742 -2.10 5.59 0.22
C ASP A 742 -3.36 5.37 1.08
N PRO A 743 -4.56 5.25 0.49
CA PRO A 743 -5.78 5.01 1.25
C PRO A 743 -5.77 3.73 2.08
N ALA A 744 -4.87 2.77 1.79
CA ALA A 744 -4.68 1.59 2.61
C ALA A 744 -3.81 1.83 3.86
N LYS A 745 -3.07 2.93 3.92
CA LYS A 745 -2.10 3.21 5.00
C LYS A 745 -2.52 4.33 5.96
N VAL A 746 -3.37 5.26 5.52
CA VAL A 746 -3.77 6.42 6.33
C VAL A 746 -5.23 6.38 6.78
N ALA A 747 -5.49 6.84 8.01
CA ALA A 747 -6.84 6.86 8.59
C ALA A 747 -7.73 8.02 8.08
N THR A 748 -7.10 9.05 7.48
CA THR A 748 -7.73 10.26 6.94
C THR A 748 -7.08 10.63 5.60
N ASN A 749 -7.89 11.16 4.67
CA ASN A 749 -7.45 11.73 3.38
C ASN A 749 -6.67 10.79 2.44
N GLY A 750 -6.92 9.48 2.53
CA GLY A 750 -6.39 8.49 1.61
C GLY A 750 -6.89 8.67 0.17
N GLY A 751 -6.01 8.54 -0.81
CA GLY A 751 -6.33 8.69 -2.25
C GLY A 751 -6.20 10.12 -2.79
N ALA A 752 -5.84 11.08 -1.94
CA ALA A 752 -5.47 12.43 -2.33
C ALA A 752 -3.94 12.65 -2.19
N TYR A 753 -3.42 13.59 -2.96
CA TYR A 753 -2.11 14.16 -2.75
C TYR A 753 -2.12 15.10 -1.56
N GLN A 754 -0.97 15.14 -0.88
CA GLN A 754 -0.59 16.19 0.03
C GLN A 754 0.75 16.78 -0.40
N LEU A 755 1.05 17.97 0.11
CA LEU A 755 2.40 18.48 0.06
C LEU A 755 3.27 17.74 1.08
N ALA A 756 4.58 17.91 1.02
CA ALA A 756 5.45 17.29 2.00
C ALA A 756 6.63 18.21 2.37
N PRO A 757 6.91 18.35 3.67
CA PRO A 757 6.25 17.68 4.80
C PRO A 757 4.90 18.29 5.22
N VAL A 758 4.08 17.52 5.95
CA VAL A 758 2.84 17.94 6.63
C VAL A 758 2.82 17.41 8.07
N GLY A 759 2.98 18.31 9.05
CA GLY A 759 3.08 17.96 10.47
C GLY A 759 2.17 18.75 11.39
N MET A 760 2.05 18.34 12.65
CA MET A 760 1.41 19.14 13.69
C MET A 760 2.42 20.13 14.29
N PHE A 761 2.00 21.39 14.52
CA PHE A 761 2.83 22.34 15.26
C PHE A 761 2.81 22.00 16.75
N GLN A 762 3.82 21.25 17.20
CA GLN A 762 3.89 20.65 18.53
C GLN A 762 5.33 20.67 19.08
N PRO A 763 5.52 20.61 20.41
CA PRO A 763 6.85 20.42 21.00
C PRO A 763 7.43 19.03 20.66
N ALA A 764 8.75 18.92 20.66
CA ALA A 764 9.41 17.62 20.73
C ALA A 764 9.14 16.95 22.10
N GLY A 765 8.49 15.78 22.07
CA GLY A 765 8.25 14.93 23.25
C GLY A 765 7.15 15.41 24.20
N GLU A 766 7.02 14.72 25.35
CA GLU A 766 6.08 15.07 26.43
C GLU A 766 6.60 16.27 27.22
N ALA A 767 6.59 17.43 26.60
CA ALA A 767 7.01 18.66 27.26
C ALA A 767 5.95 19.07 28.30
N GLY A 768 6.24 18.82 29.58
CA GLY A 768 5.53 19.44 30.73
C GLY A 768 5.73 20.96 30.74
N ASP A 769 6.30 21.52 31.81
CA ASP A 769 6.50 22.98 31.94
C ASP A 769 7.52 23.59 30.94
N ARG A 770 8.08 22.78 30.02
CA ARG A 770 9.14 23.18 29.06
C ARG A 770 8.63 23.41 27.63
N TRP A 771 7.31 23.39 27.38
CA TRP A 771 6.73 23.57 26.04
C TRP A 771 7.25 24.85 25.32
N MET A 772 7.59 25.90 26.06
CA MET A 772 8.11 27.16 25.51
C MET A 772 9.52 27.04 24.90
N VAL A 773 10.31 26.04 25.26
CA VAL A 773 11.72 25.90 24.83
C VAL A 773 11.81 25.50 23.35
N ASP A 774 10.82 24.78 22.84
CA ASP A 774 10.76 24.27 21.48
C ASP A 774 9.73 25.01 20.60
N LEU A 775 9.23 26.17 21.06
CA LEU A 775 8.24 26.97 20.33
C LEU A 775 8.90 27.68 19.13
N ASP A 776 9.14 26.93 18.07
CA ASP A 776 9.83 27.36 16.85
C ASP A 776 9.29 26.61 15.63
N LEU A 777 8.78 27.36 14.65
CA LEU A 777 8.14 26.76 13.48
C LEU A 777 9.15 26.03 12.58
N TRP A 778 10.37 26.55 12.47
CA TRP A 778 11.40 25.96 11.64
C TRP A 778 11.89 24.63 12.22
N ARG A 779 12.09 24.59 13.54
CA ARG A 779 12.44 23.35 14.24
C ARG A 779 11.39 22.26 14.03
N CYS A 780 10.10 22.62 14.03
CA CYS A 780 9.02 21.69 13.70
C CYS A 780 9.13 21.20 12.26
N ILE A 781 9.24 22.10 11.27
CA ILE A 781 9.41 21.73 9.85
C ILE A 781 10.63 20.82 9.63
N ALA A 782 11.74 21.08 10.31
CA ALA A 782 12.95 20.27 10.19
C ALA A 782 12.76 18.83 10.73
N ARG A 783 12.02 18.65 11.82
CA ARG A 783 11.65 17.31 12.32
C ARG A 783 10.79 16.57 11.32
N GLU A 784 9.79 17.23 10.74
CA GLU A 784 8.93 16.63 9.73
C GLU A 784 9.69 16.28 8.44
N TYR A 785 10.67 17.09 8.03
CA TYR A 785 11.57 16.73 6.93
C TYR A 785 12.35 15.44 7.20
N SER A 786 12.85 15.27 8.42
CA SER A 786 13.58 14.06 8.80
C SER A 786 12.67 12.84 8.82
N GLU A 787 11.46 12.98 9.35
CA GLU A 787 10.51 11.89 9.45
C GLU A 787 9.92 11.51 8.09
N GLU A 788 9.33 12.48 7.37
CA GLU A 788 8.60 12.19 6.15
C GLU A 788 9.51 11.91 4.95
N LEU A 789 10.56 12.72 4.74
CA LEU A 789 11.40 12.62 3.54
C LEU A 789 12.57 11.65 3.72
N LEU A 790 13.09 11.46 4.94
CA LEU A 790 14.20 10.53 5.19
C LEU A 790 13.76 9.23 5.86
N GLY A 791 12.50 9.12 6.30
CA GLY A 791 11.97 7.92 6.94
C GLY A 791 12.59 7.62 8.30
N GLU A 792 13.18 8.63 8.95
CA GLU A 792 13.71 8.51 10.30
C GLU A 792 12.55 8.48 11.32
N PRO A 793 12.71 7.82 12.48
CA PRO A 793 11.68 7.82 13.50
C PRO A 793 11.46 9.22 14.12
N GLU A 794 10.25 9.48 14.58
CA GLU A 794 9.89 10.70 15.32
C GLU A 794 10.87 10.95 16.48
N ILE A 795 11.40 12.17 16.58
CA ILE A 795 12.43 12.54 17.56
C ILE A 795 11.76 13.27 18.74
N GLU A 796 11.66 12.58 19.88
CA GLU A 796 11.00 13.13 21.08
C GLU A 796 11.95 13.95 21.98
N ASP A 797 13.25 13.61 22.04
CA ASP A 797 14.26 14.29 22.87
C ASP A 797 15.38 14.89 22.01
N VAL A 798 15.05 15.90 21.21
CA VAL A 798 16.00 16.52 20.27
C VAL A 798 16.91 17.55 20.94
N VAL A 799 18.21 17.47 20.64
CA VAL A 799 19.21 18.52 20.93
C VAL A 799 19.70 19.07 19.60
N TYR A 800 19.07 20.14 19.11
CA TYR A 800 19.27 20.68 17.76
C TYR A 800 20.73 21.02 17.47
N GLU A 801 21.46 21.55 18.45
CA GLU A 801 22.86 21.95 18.31
C GLU A 801 23.80 20.75 18.07
N ARG A 802 23.29 19.51 18.25
CA ARG A 802 24.03 18.26 18.04
C ARG A 802 23.42 17.38 16.96
N TRP A 803 22.34 17.83 16.33
CA TRP A 803 21.63 17.04 15.33
C TRP A 803 22.15 17.36 13.93
N PRO A 804 22.94 16.46 13.28
CA PRO A 804 23.67 16.82 12.06
C PRO A 804 22.77 17.26 10.90
N PHE A 805 21.60 16.64 10.75
CA PHE A 805 20.63 17.00 9.72
C PHE A 805 20.11 18.44 9.89
N TYR A 806 19.79 18.83 11.12
CA TYR A 806 19.36 20.20 11.43
C TYR A 806 20.48 21.21 11.24
N LEU A 807 21.71 20.88 11.62
CA LEU A 807 22.87 21.75 11.39
C LEU A 807 23.13 21.98 9.90
N ASP A 808 22.95 20.95 9.06
CA ASP A 808 23.05 21.06 7.60
C ASP A 808 21.97 21.97 7.01
N LEU A 809 20.74 21.87 7.52
CA LEU A 809 19.62 22.74 7.16
C LEU A 809 19.86 24.21 7.58
N GLU A 810 20.39 24.43 8.78
CA GLU A 810 20.75 25.77 9.27
C GLU A 810 21.89 26.38 8.47
N GLN A 811 22.92 25.59 8.13
CA GLN A 811 24.00 26.04 7.27
C GLN A 811 23.45 26.43 5.89
N ALA A 812 22.57 25.60 5.30
CA ALA A 812 21.94 25.91 4.03
C ALA A 812 21.10 27.21 4.07
N ARG A 813 20.42 27.48 5.19
CA ARG A 813 19.70 28.75 5.42
C ARG A 813 20.64 29.94 5.51
N ALA A 814 21.73 29.81 6.27
CA ALA A 814 22.75 30.85 6.39
C ALA A 814 23.39 31.18 5.02
N ASP A 815 23.58 30.17 4.18
CA ASP A 815 24.11 30.31 2.82
C ASP A 815 23.08 30.83 1.80
N GLY A 816 21.81 31.00 2.20
CA GLY A 816 20.71 31.40 1.32
C GLY A 816 20.30 30.32 0.31
N THR A 817 20.79 29.09 0.44
CA THR A 817 20.45 27.96 -0.44
C THR A 817 19.24 27.15 0.04
N CYS A 818 18.74 27.44 1.25
CA CYS A 818 17.47 26.97 1.79
C CYS A 818 16.70 28.19 2.29
N ARG A 819 15.50 28.44 1.74
CA ARG A 819 14.72 29.65 2.01
C ARG A 819 13.29 29.28 2.40
N PRO A 820 13.00 29.18 3.71
CA PRO A 820 11.65 28.94 4.21
C PRO A 820 10.83 30.22 4.30
N TYR A 821 9.60 30.16 3.82
CA TYR A 821 8.61 31.24 3.83
C TYR A 821 7.28 30.78 4.41
N LEU A 822 6.59 31.69 5.11
CA LEU A 822 5.18 31.57 5.44
C LEU A 822 4.36 32.37 4.42
N LEU A 823 3.38 31.72 3.79
CA LEU A 823 2.49 32.33 2.81
C LEU A 823 1.17 32.80 3.43
N GLY A 824 0.75 32.19 4.54
CA GLY A 824 -0.48 32.56 5.22
C GLY A 824 -1.01 31.49 6.15
N LEU A 825 -2.23 31.70 6.61
CA LEU A 825 -2.96 30.80 7.50
C LEU A 825 -4.39 30.62 6.98
N GLY A 826 -4.92 29.41 7.09
CA GLY A 826 -6.30 29.13 6.70
C GLY A 826 -6.93 28.00 7.49
N ALA A 827 -8.27 27.99 7.53
CA ALA A 827 -9.06 26.99 8.23
C ALA A 827 -9.95 26.21 7.25
N ASP A 828 -9.93 24.89 7.38
CA ASP A 828 -10.81 23.98 6.66
C ASP A 828 -12.28 24.22 7.08
N PRO A 829 -13.19 24.48 6.14
CA PRO A 829 -14.58 24.79 6.48
C PRO A 829 -15.36 23.60 7.05
N LEU A 830 -14.89 22.35 6.86
CA LEU A 830 -15.60 21.17 7.35
C LEU A 830 -15.23 20.81 8.79
N THR A 831 -13.93 20.65 9.07
CA THR A 831 -13.43 20.20 10.39
C THR A 831 -12.69 21.27 11.17
N PHE A 832 -12.56 22.48 10.62
CA PHE A 832 -11.81 23.58 11.24
C PHE A 832 -10.34 23.26 11.52
N ALA A 833 -9.79 22.26 10.83
CA ALA A 833 -8.34 22.03 10.78
C ALA A 833 -7.70 23.32 10.25
N THR A 834 -6.70 23.84 10.97
CA THR A 834 -6.11 25.13 10.67
C THR A 834 -4.64 24.93 10.31
N ASP A 835 -4.21 25.51 9.19
CA ASP A 835 -2.93 25.18 8.57
C ASP A 835 -2.09 26.44 8.34
N LEU A 836 -0.85 26.42 8.84
CA LEU A 836 0.21 27.32 8.38
C LEU A 836 0.66 26.86 7.00
N LEU A 837 0.49 27.74 6.02
CA LEU A 837 0.80 27.47 4.62
C LEU A 837 2.24 27.92 4.37
N THR A 838 3.16 26.99 4.25
CA THR A 838 4.60 27.28 4.14
C THR A 838 5.20 26.75 2.85
N VAL A 839 6.29 27.38 2.40
CA VAL A 839 7.09 26.94 1.26
C VAL A 839 8.56 26.96 1.67
N VAL A 840 9.30 25.92 1.31
CA VAL A 840 10.76 25.91 1.43
C VAL A 840 11.37 25.73 0.06
N VAL A 841 12.13 26.73 -0.37
CA VAL A 841 12.85 26.69 -1.65
C VAL A 841 14.30 26.31 -1.40
N PHE A 842 14.71 25.18 -1.95
CA PHE A 842 16.09 24.72 -1.95
C PHE A 842 16.76 24.96 -3.31
N GLU A 843 18.01 25.40 -3.29
CA GLU A 843 18.89 25.29 -4.45
C GLU A 843 19.11 23.81 -4.76
N ALA A 844 19.11 23.46 -6.06
CA ALA A 844 19.13 22.09 -6.54
C ALA A 844 20.26 21.23 -5.93
N ALA A 845 21.50 21.71 -5.90
CA ALA A 845 22.62 20.97 -5.36
C ALA A 845 22.54 20.82 -3.84
N THR A 846 22.04 21.84 -3.14
CA THR A 846 21.77 21.74 -1.69
C THR A 846 20.70 20.69 -1.38
N PHE A 847 19.59 20.71 -2.12
CA PHE A 847 18.51 19.73 -1.98
C PHE A 847 19.05 18.31 -2.18
N ASP A 848 19.72 18.07 -3.30
CA ASP A 848 20.23 16.75 -3.69
C ASP A 848 21.25 16.21 -2.68
N ARG A 849 22.02 17.10 -2.03
CA ARG A 849 22.96 16.75 -0.98
C ARG A 849 22.27 16.39 0.33
N ILE A 850 21.38 17.26 0.84
CA ILE A 850 20.71 17.09 2.14
C ILE A 850 19.76 15.90 2.11
N PHE A 851 19.04 15.72 0.98
CA PHE A 851 18.05 14.67 0.80
C PHE A 851 18.55 13.53 -0.11
N ALA A 852 19.86 13.26 -0.13
CA ALA A 852 20.43 12.14 -0.89
C ALA A 852 19.83 10.76 -0.50
N GLY A 853 19.28 10.67 0.71
CA GLY A 853 18.56 9.50 1.23
C GLY A 853 17.03 9.57 1.10
N LEU A 854 16.48 10.45 0.26
CA LEU A 854 15.05 10.64 0.09
C LEU A 854 14.34 9.28 -0.12
N VAL A 855 13.37 8.98 0.73
CA VAL A 855 12.58 7.77 0.59
C VAL A 855 11.58 7.92 -0.56
N THR A 856 11.38 6.85 -1.32
CA THR A 856 10.37 6.83 -2.40
C THR A 856 8.96 6.54 -1.88
N SER A 857 8.85 6.05 -0.64
CA SER A 857 7.59 5.79 0.06
C SER A 857 7.83 5.77 1.56
N ASN A 858 6.82 6.15 2.36
CA ASN A 858 6.86 6.06 3.81
C ASN A 858 5.63 5.30 4.37
N ALA A 859 5.42 5.40 5.68
CA ALA A 859 4.31 4.75 6.37
C ALA A 859 2.92 5.27 5.94
N GLU A 860 2.85 6.43 5.27
CA GLU A 860 1.63 7.10 4.87
C GLU A 860 1.35 7.02 3.36
N GLY A 861 2.37 6.81 2.52
CA GLY A 861 2.16 6.87 1.07
C GLY A 861 3.43 6.76 0.22
N GLU A 862 3.32 7.19 -1.03
CA GLU A 862 4.42 7.22 -2.01
C GLU A 862 4.70 8.66 -2.46
N PHE A 863 5.97 9.01 -2.60
CA PHE A 863 6.35 10.29 -3.17
C PHE A 863 6.38 10.18 -4.70
N GLU A 864 5.76 11.16 -5.39
CA GLU A 864 5.87 11.27 -6.85
C GLU A 864 7.28 11.81 -7.18
N THR A 865 8.25 10.90 -7.21
CA THR A 865 9.68 11.23 -7.13
C THR A 865 10.37 11.35 -8.48
N LEU A 866 9.74 10.97 -9.60
CA LEU A 866 10.35 11.01 -10.92
C LEU A 866 9.35 11.46 -11.98
N GLY A 867 9.60 12.63 -12.58
CA GLY A 867 8.97 13.00 -13.85
C GLY A 867 9.43 12.09 -15.00
N PRO A 868 8.78 12.17 -16.18
CA PRO A 868 9.12 11.36 -17.37
C PRO A 868 10.61 11.39 -17.76
N ASP A 869 11.30 12.47 -17.40
CA ASP A 869 12.69 12.75 -17.77
C ASP A 869 13.71 12.30 -16.71
N GLY A 870 13.28 11.63 -15.64
CA GLY A 870 14.15 11.18 -14.54
C GLY A 870 14.58 12.28 -13.57
N LEU A 871 13.99 13.47 -13.66
CA LEU A 871 14.16 14.58 -12.71
C LEU A 871 13.17 14.47 -11.55
N LEU A 872 13.59 14.95 -10.38
CA LEU A 872 12.85 14.83 -9.12
C LEU A 872 11.60 15.70 -9.11
N GLY A 873 10.41 15.10 -8.97
CA GLY A 873 9.15 15.81 -8.72
C GLY A 873 8.40 16.34 -9.95
N ALA A 874 7.22 16.92 -9.68
CA ALA A 874 6.35 17.56 -10.67
C ALA A 874 6.89 18.96 -11.07
N GLN A 875 6.54 19.44 -12.26
CA GLN A 875 6.94 20.79 -12.69
C GLN A 875 6.26 21.86 -11.83
N PHE A 876 7.00 22.89 -11.42
CA PHE A 876 6.42 24.07 -10.80
C PHE A 876 5.99 25.08 -11.87
N ASP A 877 4.90 24.76 -12.56
CA ASP A 877 4.26 25.60 -13.57
C ASP A 877 2.74 25.72 -13.36
N ARG A 878 2.10 26.61 -14.12
CA ARG A 878 0.67 26.91 -14.00
C ARG A 878 -0.21 25.67 -14.24
N ASP A 879 0.11 24.88 -15.25
CA ASP A 879 -0.74 23.79 -15.70
C ASP A 879 -0.70 22.66 -14.68
N GLU A 880 0.49 22.37 -14.17
CA GLU A 880 0.69 21.35 -13.15
C GLU A 880 0.10 21.77 -11.79
N ILE A 881 0.22 23.04 -11.40
CA ILE A 881 -0.42 23.57 -10.19
C ILE A 881 -1.94 23.49 -10.30
N THR A 882 -2.51 23.86 -11.46
CA THR A 882 -3.96 23.76 -11.70
C THR A 882 -4.42 22.29 -11.64
N ARG A 883 -3.64 21.37 -12.23
CA ARG A 883 -3.92 19.94 -12.22
C ARG A 883 -3.89 19.36 -10.81
N LEU A 884 -2.88 19.71 -10.01
CA LEU A 884 -2.69 19.20 -8.66
C LEU A 884 -3.70 19.79 -7.68
N ALA A 885 -3.95 21.11 -7.73
CA ALA A 885 -4.86 21.80 -6.81
C ALA A 885 -6.35 21.50 -7.02
N ALA A 886 -6.71 20.65 -8.00
CA ALA A 886 -8.09 20.24 -8.23
C ALA A 886 -8.71 19.59 -6.96
N PRO A 887 -9.97 19.92 -6.59
CA PRO A 887 -10.59 19.49 -5.32
C PRO A 887 -10.63 17.98 -5.04
N ALA A 888 -10.61 17.15 -6.10
CA ALA A 888 -10.60 15.69 -5.97
C ALA A 888 -9.18 15.09 -5.83
N ARG A 889 -8.13 15.93 -5.92
CA ARG A 889 -6.73 15.50 -5.99
C ARG A 889 -5.87 15.97 -4.83
N MET A 890 -6.15 17.12 -4.22
CA MET A 890 -5.29 17.71 -3.18
C MET A 890 -6.11 18.11 -1.95
N GLN A 891 -5.50 18.02 -0.77
CA GLN A 891 -6.09 18.56 0.45
C GLN A 891 -6.30 20.09 0.35
N PRO A 892 -7.33 20.67 0.99
CA PRO A 892 -7.62 22.12 0.88
C PRO A 892 -6.43 23.02 1.21
N ALA A 893 -5.69 22.73 2.29
CA ALA A 893 -4.48 23.45 2.66
C ALA A 893 -3.38 23.32 1.60
N GLY A 894 -3.14 22.11 1.09
CA GLY A 894 -2.17 21.89 0.01
C GLY A 894 -2.51 22.63 -1.29
N ALA A 895 -3.79 22.65 -1.67
CA ALA A 895 -4.27 23.39 -2.84
C ALA A 895 -4.06 24.90 -2.66
N ALA A 896 -4.41 25.44 -1.48
CA ALA A 896 -4.18 26.85 -1.14
C ALA A 896 -2.69 27.22 -1.15
N THR A 897 -1.82 26.37 -0.58
CA THR A 897 -0.36 26.58 -0.59
C THR A 897 0.19 26.58 -2.02
N LEU A 898 -0.24 25.67 -2.89
CA LEU A 898 0.19 25.66 -4.31
C LEU A 898 -0.23 26.92 -5.05
N HIS A 899 -1.47 27.38 -4.83
CA HIS A 899 -2.01 28.59 -5.41
C HIS A 899 -1.24 29.84 -4.98
N LEU A 900 -1.05 30.03 -3.66
CA LEU A 900 -0.27 31.15 -3.13
C LEU A 900 1.21 31.08 -3.57
N ALA A 901 1.81 29.88 -3.61
CA ALA A 901 3.18 29.71 -4.08
C ALA A 901 3.31 30.13 -5.55
N TRP A 902 2.35 29.75 -6.39
CA TRP A 902 2.31 30.20 -7.78
C TRP A 902 2.11 31.70 -7.91
N HIS A 903 1.20 32.28 -7.12
CA HIS A 903 0.96 33.71 -7.06
C HIS A 903 2.27 34.46 -6.79
N HIS A 904 3.00 34.04 -5.75
CA HIS A 904 4.24 34.67 -5.28
C HIS A 904 5.52 34.09 -5.90
N ARG A 905 5.42 33.30 -6.99
CA ARG A 905 6.56 32.62 -7.63
C ARG A 905 7.74 33.54 -7.94
N HIS A 906 7.48 34.80 -8.29
CA HIS A 906 8.54 35.76 -8.57
C HIS A 906 9.36 36.05 -7.32
N THR A 907 8.72 36.32 -6.18
CA THR A 907 9.38 36.50 -4.89
C THR A 907 10.10 35.22 -4.47
N LEU A 908 9.42 34.07 -4.52
CA LEU A 908 9.95 32.78 -4.06
C LEU A 908 11.15 32.28 -4.88
N LEU A 909 11.16 32.49 -6.19
CA LEU A 909 12.25 32.07 -7.09
C LEU A 909 13.27 33.18 -7.35
N SER A 910 13.04 34.39 -6.84
CA SER A 910 14.02 35.48 -6.87
C SER A 910 15.02 35.35 -5.73
N ASN A 911 16.25 35.80 -5.96
CA ASN A 911 17.40 35.90 -5.04
C ASN A 911 18.16 34.64 -4.68
#